data_AF-A0A961TZH1-F1
#
_entry.id   AF-A0A961TZH1-F1
#
_cell.length_a   1.000
_cell.length_b   1.000
_cell.length_c   1.000
_cell.angle_alpha   90.00
_cell.angle_beta   90.00
_cell.angle_gamma   90.00
#
_symmetry.space_group_name_H-M   'P 1'
#
loop_
_entity.id
_entity.type
_entity.pdbx_description
1 polymer ?
#
loop_
_entity_poly.entity_id
_entity_poly.type
_entity_poly.pdbx_seq_one_letter_code
_entity_poly.pdbx_strand_id
1 'polypeptide(L)'
;MLLADIVPDLPSDSSIEVTLTNELIHLLSDQLYHSPAKAIEELVVNSFDAGASECHIYVPPPSEVDNRFVVVFDNGEGMDLDGLRDLWRVGRSSKRAPGTRPQRKQIGKFGIGKLATYAIARRITYISRTSKGILKVALNYEDFSHDPTGKGAPVRMPVQSFSRSSLESNDRFREIVEATAIPLDKILAEDSQSWTIVILEDLKPKSTQLQLGRLNWILSTAMPIQADFKLFFNGEEVQSSKLRHPPIISFSITELDAKRRTELQKLTGEEWQIRGSALFSKSFPNGVSGTAIVTRQILTGKSDDLGRSHGFFVRVRGRLVNETDADWGMTPRQYAAFTRFRADVEAEDLDSAVTAPREGIEDGSLKSMFRHVLNAIFNEARVRFEQDEAESARKAQKKTEELRTNVDHGLVERPVADVLATDTESSTGGEADKTWFYLKLGQQSQLSELVDALYRNERRTYHFRYEEGGRSSRLVQFDPAESTFTLNSSHDLVKEYRDDGRAKVLLEDFAVSEALLEVYLREHHVPVTTIGEVLERRDALLRSLAKDHPFSLRALADALRDSASSDLNLEIELVAAARALGFVAKHVSNAGEPDGLARLTDHTGISRTITLEAKSSQGTPQLSALDLAGLSRHVKQHDAVGCLLVAPSYPGDTRGESSAVSQSAIELRISCWSVADLARVVESAESRHITAHHILEIVTTAFAPADVALRVAALFADPGDARKDLYSAVLDTLQFLEGRTPGATRTVSQILHTIVARHDEFAHVERGRIQDAILDVISASKGALQLAGDEGILVRSSLDELRRRVVGMTGAAGEPRRLSTFRNSETD
;
A
#
# COMPACT_ATOMS: atom_id res chain seq x y z
N MET A 1 -53.80 11.15 5.50
CA MET A 1 -53.80 12.48 6.13
C MET A 1 -52.39 12.76 6.60
N LEU A 2 -51.66 13.55 5.83
CA LEU A 2 -50.33 14.05 6.19
C LEU A 2 -50.50 15.27 7.10
N LEU A 3 -49.45 15.60 7.86
CA LEU A 3 -49.28 16.76 8.75
C LEU A 3 -49.39 18.13 8.03
N ALA A 4 -50.43 18.33 7.22
CA ALA A 4 -50.67 19.53 6.41
C ALA A 4 -51.88 20.35 6.90
N ASP A 5 -52.71 19.82 7.81
CA ASP A 5 -53.96 20.44 8.25
C ASP A 5 -53.90 21.09 9.65
N ILE A 6 -52.71 21.50 10.13
CA ILE A 6 -52.57 22.29 11.36
C ILE A 6 -52.19 23.73 11.01
N VAL A 7 -53.11 24.67 11.23
CA VAL A 7 -52.88 26.12 11.11
C VAL A 7 -52.24 26.62 12.41
N PRO A 8 -51.16 27.42 12.37
CA PRO A 8 -50.51 27.95 13.58
C PRO A 8 -51.20 29.22 14.11
N ASP A 9 -51.24 29.36 15.43
CA ASP A 9 -51.89 30.45 16.19
C ASP A 9 -50.92 31.58 16.60
N LEU A 10 -49.93 31.91 15.77
CA LEU A 10 -48.92 32.96 16.06
C LEU A 10 -48.76 33.94 14.87
N PRO A 11 -48.56 35.24 15.14
CA PRO A 11 -48.42 36.25 14.09
C PRO A 11 -47.17 36.01 13.22
N SER A 12 -47.33 36.24 11.93
CA SER A 12 -46.39 35.97 10.84
C SER A 12 -45.22 36.98 10.77
N ASP A 13 -44.41 37.05 11.83
CA ASP A 13 -43.10 37.74 11.76
C ASP A 13 -42.07 37.20 12.77
N SER A 14 -42.07 35.89 13.01
CA SER A 14 -41.11 35.23 13.89
C SER A 14 -39.97 34.60 13.08
N SER A 15 -39.01 35.40 12.61
CA SER A 15 -37.73 34.86 12.12
C SER A 15 -36.82 34.56 13.31
N ILE A 16 -36.33 33.32 13.44
CA ILE A 16 -35.18 33.04 14.30
C ILE A 16 -33.95 33.58 13.57
N GLU A 17 -33.38 34.67 14.08
CA GLU A 17 -32.07 35.14 13.66
C GLU A 17 -31.00 34.17 14.17
N VAL A 18 -30.30 33.53 13.25
CA VAL A 18 -29.06 32.80 13.56
C VAL A 18 -27.93 33.82 13.54
N THR A 19 -27.60 34.37 14.71
CA THR A 19 -26.43 35.24 14.90
C THR A 19 -25.16 34.40 15.07
N LEU A 20 -24.16 34.64 14.21
CA LEU A 20 -22.84 34.05 14.35
C LEU A 20 -22.09 34.80 15.47
N THR A 21 -21.72 34.10 16.55
CA THR A 21 -20.98 34.69 17.67
C THR A 21 -19.53 34.98 17.28
N ASN A 22 -18.92 36.01 17.90
CA ASN A 22 -17.48 36.29 17.77
C ASN A 22 -16.61 35.08 18.19
N GLU A 23 -17.14 34.22 19.07
CA GLU A 23 -16.55 32.94 19.47
C GLU A 23 -16.36 31.98 18.28
N LEU A 24 -17.25 32.02 17.29
CA LEU A 24 -17.13 31.20 16.10
C LEU A 24 -15.87 31.53 15.30
N ILE A 25 -15.38 32.78 15.30
CA ILE A 25 -14.12 33.14 14.64
C ILE A 25 -12.93 32.52 15.36
N HIS A 26 -12.92 32.53 16.70
CA HIS A 26 -11.88 31.86 17.49
C HIS A 26 -11.94 30.34 17.31
N LEU A 27 -13.13 29.74 17.39
CA LEU A 27 -13.35 28.30 17.19
C LEU A 27 -12.99 27.84 15.78
N LEU A 28 -13.44 28.54 14.74
CA LEU A 28 -13.09 28.24 13.35
C LEU A 28 -11.58 28.42 13.11
N SER A 29 -10.94 29.40 13.73
CA SER A 29 -9.51 29.63 13.54
C SER A 29 -8.63 28.62 14.30
N ASP A 30 -8.97 28.28 15.55
CA ASP A 30 -8.21 27.33 16.37
C ASP A 30 -8.49 25.86 16.02
N GLN A 31 -9.69 25.52 15.52
CA GLN A 31 -10.07 24.14 15.15
C GLN A 31 -9.92 23.80 13.66
N LEU A 32 -10.01 24.76 12.72
CA LEU A 32 -9.85 24.45 11.28
C LEU A 32 -8.40 24.62 10.78
N TYR A 33 -7.60 25.49 11.39
CA TYR A 33 -6.27 25.84 10.86
C TYR A 33 -5.19 25.71 11.95
N HIS A 34 -4.70 24.48 12.17
CA HIS A 34 -3.67 24.20 13.18
C HIS A 34 -2.24 24.61 12.78
N SER A 35 -1.98 24.96 11.51
CA SER A 35 -0.63 25.19 10.97
C SER A 35 -0.41 26.64 10.49
N PRO A 36 0.54 27.39 11.08
CA PRO A 36 0.95 28.72 10.59
C PRO A 36 1.36 28.74 9.11
N ALA A 37 1.99 27.66 8.63
CA ALA A 37 2.39 27.58 7.23
C ALA A 37 1.18 27.55 6.28
N LYS A 38 0.07 26.91 6.68
CA LYS A 38 -1.15 26.84 5.88
C LYS A 38 -1.81 28.21 5.73
N ALA A 39 -1.77 29.02 6.78
CA ALA A 39 -2.31 30.38 6.73
C ALA A 39 -1.53 31.30 5.76
N ILE A 40 -0.22 31.09 5.58
CA ILE A 40 0.56 31.77 4.54
C ILE A 40 0.21 31.23 3.15
N GLU A 41 0.08 29.91 3.00
CA GLU A 41 -0.36 29.26 1.76
C GLU A 41 -1.72 29.81 1.28
N GLU A 42 -2.68 30.01 2.19
CA GLU A 42 -3.98 30.62 1.87
C GLU A 42 -3.86 32.07 1.34
N LEU A 43 -2.89 32.86 1.85
CA LEU A 43 -2.63 34.21 1.31
C LEU A 43 -2.07 34.14 -0.11
N VAL A 44 -1.16 33.18 -0.39
CA VAL A 44 -0.64 32.95 -1.74
C VAL A 44 -1.73 32.52 -2.71
N VAL A 45 -2.63 31.64 -2.28
CA VAL A 45 -3.81 31.22 -3.05
C VAL A 45 -4.71 32.42 -3.35
N ASN A 46 -4.90 33.34 -2.41
CA ASN A 46 -5.67 34.56 -2.66
C ASN A 46 -4.99 35.48 -3.67
N SER A 47 -3.66 35.61 -3.63
CA SER A 47 -2.90 36.36 -4.63
C SER A 47 -3.00 35.72 -6.02
N PHE A 48 -2.99 34.38 -6.10
CA PHE A 48 -3.25 33.65 -7.34
C PHE A 48 -4.67 33.91 -7.87
N ASP A 49 -5.69 33.84 -7.00
CA ASP A 49 -7.11 34.13 -7.30
C ASP A 49 -7.35 35.57 -7.78
N ALA A 50 -6.47 36.50 -7.38
CA ALA A 50 -6.49 37.91 -7.78
C ALA A 50 -5.83 38.16 -9.15
N GLY A 51 -5.42 37.10 -9.86
CA GLY A 51 -4.81 37.20 -11.18
C GLY A 51 -3.39 37.74 -11.18
N ALA A 52 -2.68 37.72 -10.04
CA ALA A 52 -1.32 38.21 -9.94
C ALA A 52 -0.37 37.40 -10.84
N SER A 53 0.66 38.04 -11.40
CA SER A 53 1.76 37.35 -12.09
C SER A 53 2.99 37.15 -11.20
N GLU A 54 3.10 37.91 -10.11
CA GLU A 54 4.19 37.85 -9.13
C GLU A 54 3.59 37.95 -7.72
N CYS A 55 4.03 37.08 -6.82
CA CYS A 55 3.75 37.14 -5.39
C CYS A 55 5.05 37.04 -4.60
N HIS A 56 5.22 37.93 -3.63
CA HIS A 56 6.43 38.00 -2.80
C HIS A 56 6.05 37.83 -1.34
N ILE A 57 6.66 36.86 -0.68
CA ILE A 57 6.46 36.57 0.73
C ILE A 57 7.75 36.85 1.47
N TYR A 58 7.64 37.54 2.60
CA TYR A 58 8.71 37.62 3.58
C TYR A 58 8.25 37.12 4.93
N VAL A 59 9.02 36.18 5.49
CA VAL A 59 8.87 35.64 6.84
C VAL A 59 10.20 35.82 7.58
N PRO A 60 10.18 36.48 8.75
CA PRO A 60 11.40 36.74 9.49
C PRO A 60 12.04 35.45 10.03
N PRO A 61 13.37 35.35 10.11
CA PRO A 61 14.08 34.24 10.74
C PRO A 61 13.75 34.10 12.22
N PRO A 62 13.82 32.87 12.79
CA PRO A 62 13.60 32.64 14.23
C PRO A 62 14.58 33.36 15.16
N SER A 63 15.70 33.86 14.65
CA SER A 63 16.68 34.64 15.41
C SER A 63 16.32 36.12 15.57
N GLU A 64 15.21 36.58 14.96
CA GLU A 64 14.88 38.00 14.79
C GLU A 64 13.45 38.35 15.26
N VAL A 65 12.99 37.70 16.34
CA VAL A 65 11.57 37.63 16.76
C VAL A 65 11.03 38.92 17.37
N ASP A 66 11.87 39.78 17.95
CA ASP A 66 11.40 40.80 18.91
C ASP A 66 10.65 42.02 18.32
N ASN A 67 10.48 42.14 16.98
CA ASN A 67 9.57 43.15 16.42
C ASN A 67 9.25 43.02 14.92
N ARG A 68 9.07 41.82 14.35
CA ARG A 68 8.89 41.68 12.90
C ARG A 68 7.53 41.14 12.47
N PHE A 69 7.12 41.63 11.31
CA PHE A 69 5.90 41.29 10.58
C PHE A 69 6.16 40.16 9.57
N VAL A 70 5.10 39.49 9.14
CA VAL A 70 5.10 38.70 7.89
C VAL A 70 4.42 39.57 6.83
N VAL A 71 4.97 39.62 5.61
CA VAL A 71 4.36 40.36 4.51
C VAL A 71 4.14 39.46 3.30
N VAL A 72 3.00 39.63 2.64
CA VAL A 72 2.66 39.04 1.35
C VAL A 72 2.30 40.19 0.40
N PHE A 73 3.02 40.32 -0.70
CA PHE A 73 2.74 41.26 -1.78
C PHE A 73 2.27 40.49 -3.01
N ASP A 74 1.30 41.04 -3.74
CA ASP A 74 0.95 40.60 -5.08
C ASP A 74 0.66 41.78 -6.01
N ASN A 75 0.89 41.56 -7.31
CA ASN A 75 0.59 42.52 -8.38
C ASN A 75 -0.75 42.24 -9.09
N GLY A 76 -1.72 41.67 -8.37
CA GLY A 76 -3.05 41.35 -8.90
C GLY A 76 -3.95 42.57 -9.10
N GLU A 77 -5.26 42.32 -9.26
CA GLU A 77 -6.27 43.34 -9.58
C GLU A 77 -6.44 44.45 -8.50
N GLY A 78 -5.94 44.22 -7.28
CA GLY A 78 -6.12 45.12 -6.15
C GLY A 78 -7.58 45.19 -5.66
N MET A 79 -7.85 46.06 -4.68
CA MET A 79 -9.17 46.21 -4.06
C MET A 79 -9.53 47.68 -3.87
N ASP A 80 -10.74 48.04 -4.30
CA ASP A 80 -11.38 49.31 -3.93
C ASP A 80 -12.22 49.15 -2.66
N LEU A 81 -13.00 50.18 -2.30
CA LEU A 81 -13.79 50.17 -1.07
C LEU A 81 -14.81 49.01 -1.04
N ASP A 82 -15.41 48.65 -2.17
CA ASP A 82 -16.38 47.56 -2.23
C ASP A 82 -15.67 46.20 -2.21
N GLY A 83 -14.52 46.08 -2.88
CA GLY A 83 -13.64 44.92 -2.75
C GLY A 83 -13.18 44.67 -1.31
N LEU A 84 -12.81 45.72 -0.57
CA LEU A 84 -12.45 45.61 0.85
C LEU A 84 -13.66 45.25 1.74
N ARG A 85 -14.87 45.72 1.42
CA ARG A 85 -16.09 45.30 2.14
C ARG A 85 -16.42 43.84 1.91
N ASP A 86 -16.31 43.39 0.66
CA ASP A 86 -16.54 42.00 0.28
C ASP A 86 -15.46 41.06 0.84
N LEU A 87 -14.20 41.51 0.92
CA LEU A 87 -13.12 40.81 1.59
C LEU A 87 -13.54 40.41 3.01
N TRP A 88 -14.23 41.28 3.75
CA TRP A 88 -14.62 41.05 5.15
C TRP A 88 -16.01 40.45 5.36
N ARG A 89 -16.75 40.12 4.30
CA ARG A 89 -17.97 39.31 4.42
C ARG A 89 -17.60 37.85 4.70
N VAL A 90 -18.13 37.28 5.77
CA VAL A 90 -17.94 35.87 6.15
C VAL A 90 -19.11 35.04 5.59
N GLY A 91 -18.83 33.94 4.90
CA GLY A 91 -19.87 33.01 4.43
C GLY A 91 -20.57 33.36 3.10
N ARG A 92 -20.13 34.41 2.38
CA ARG A 92 -20.47 34.64 0.97
C ARG A 92 -19.21 34.93 0.18
N SER A 93 -18.88 34.11 -0.82
CA SER A 93 -18.00 34.55 -1.89
C SER A 93 -18.89 35.25 -2.94
N SER A 94 -18.71 36.56 -3.13
CA SER A 94 -19.39 37.32 -4.20
C SER A 94 -18.86 36.98 -5.60
N LYS A 95 -18.00 35.97 -5.72
CA LYS A 95 -17.25 35.56 -6.92
C LYS A 95 -18.11 34.82 -7.98
N ARG A 96 -19.39 35.18 -8.11
CA ARG A 96 -20.29 34.81 -9.23
C ARG A 96 -21.21 35.97 -9.61
N ALA A 97 -20.68 37.18 -9.78
CA ALA A 97 -21.41 38.24 -10.48
C ALA A 97 -21.33 37.98 -12.00
N PRO A 98 -22.44 38.07 -12.77
CA PRO A 98 -22.39 37.96 -14.22
C PRO A 98 -21.80 39.25 -14.82
N GLY A 99 -20.58 39.19 -15.37
CA GLY A 99 -20.04 40.31 -16.15
C GLY A 99 -18.52 40.35 -16.32
N THR A 100 -17.74 39.86 -15.36
CA THR A 100 -16.28 39.76 -15.44
C THR A 100 -15.86 38.39 -14.96
N ARG A 101 -15.42 37.53 -15.90
CA ARG A 101 -14.82 36.25 -15.56
C ARG A 101 -13.35 36.48 -15.24
N PRO A 102 -12.83 35.92 -14.12
CA PRO A 102 -11.44 36.11 -13.73
C PRO A 102 -10.49 35.51 -14.78
N GLN A 103 -9.27 36.06 -14.91
CA GLN A 103 -8.27 35.54 -15.86
C GLN A 103 -7.84 34.09 -15.58
N ARG A 104 -8.09 33.59 -14.35
CA ARG A 104 -7.80 32.22 -13.90
C ARG A 104 -8.95 31.63 -13.12
N LYS A 105 -9.04 30.30 -13.08
CA LYS A 105 -9.97 29.58 -12.19
C LYS A 105 -9.65 29.87 -10.72
N GLN A 106 -10.59 30.49 -10.02
CA GLN A 106 -10.46 30.79 -8.60
C GLN A 106 -10.60 29.53 -7.73
N ILE A 107 -9.72 29.41 -6.75
CA ILE A 107 -9.53 28.25 -5.87
C ILE A 107 -10.31 28.45 -4.57
N GLY A 108 -10.34 29.68 -4.04
CA GLY A 108 -10.99 30.01 -2.76
C GLY A 108 -12.52 29.89 -2.84
N LYS A 109 -13.10 28.87 -2.16
CA LYS A 109 -14.54 28.58 -2.22
C LYS A 109 -15.37 29.21 -1.10
N PHE A 110 -14.81 29.31 0.11
CA PHE A 110 -15.59 29.55 1.34
C PHE A 110 -15.43 30.96 1.95
N GLY A 111 -14.45 31.74 1.48
CA GLY A 111 -14.23 33.12 1.95
C GLY A 111 -13.72 33.24 3.40
N ILE A 112 -13.27 32.15 4.01
CA ILE A 112 -12.79 32.10 5.41
C ILE A 112 -11.27 32.05 5.55
N GLY A 113 -10.51 31.86 4.46
CA GLY A 113 -9.04 31.69 4.48
C GLY A 113 -8.28 32.87 5.12
N LYS A 114 -8.81 34.09 5.02
CA LYS A 114 -8.27 35.27 5.73
C LYS A 114 -8.22 35.11 7.25
N LEU A 115 -9.16 34.37 7.83
CA LEU A 115 -9.23 34.13 9.28
C LEU A 115 -8.15 33.14 9.74
N ALA A 116 -7.63 32.29 8.83
CA ALA A 116 -6.52 31.40 9.13
C ALA A 116 -5.28 32.18 9.61
N THR A 117 -5.11 33.43 9.18
CA THR A 117 -4.01 34.31 9.61
C THR A 117 -4.02 34.62 11.12
N TYR A 118 -5.15 34.43 11.81
CA TYR A 118 -5.22 34.47 13.27
C TYR A 118 -4.27 33.45 13.92
N ALA A 119 -4.00 32.31 13.27
CA ALA A 119 -3.05 31.32 13.80
C ALA A 119 -1.61 31.89 13.92
N ILE A 120 -1.29 32.91 13.12
CA ILE A 120 0.06 33.50 13.01
C ILE A 120 0.16 34.83 13.78
N ALA A 121 -0.86 35.68 13.68
CA ALA A 121 -0.77 37.08 14.08
C ALA A 121 -2.02 37.57 14.81
N ARG A 122 -1.84 38.58 15.66
CA ARG A 122 -2.97 39.27 16.33
C ARG A 122 -3.51 40.42 15.50
N ARG A 123 -2.72 40.99 14.58
CA ARG A 123 -3.15 42.07 13.70
C ARG A 123 -2.86 41.74 12.24
N ILE A 124 -3.83 42.05 11.37
CA ILE A 124 -3.69 41.97 9.91
C ILE A 124 -4.02 43.31 9.28
N THR A 125 -3.14 43.79 8.40
CA THR A 125 -3.31 45.03 7.65
C THR A 125 -3.28 44.74 6.16
N TYR A 126 -4.28 45.23 5.42
CA TYR A 126 -4.30 45.24 3.97
C TYR A 126 -4.03 46.66 3.48
N ILE A 127 -3.11 46.82 2.53
CA ILE A 127 -2.89 48.04 1.75
C ILE A 127 -3.05 47.65 0.29
N SER A 128 -3.98 48.25 -0.44
CA SER A 128 -4.27 47.88 -1.82
C SER A 128 -4.41 49.09 -2.71
N ARG A 129 -3.89 48.99 -3.94
CA ARG A 129 -3.92 50.04 -4.96
C ARG A 129 -4.76 49.57 -6.15
N THR A 130 -5.61 50.47 -6.61
CA THR A 130 -6.32 50.36 -7.91
C THR A 130 -6.22 51.69 -8.66
N SER A 131 -6.82 51.76 -9.85
CA SER A 131 -6.99 53.04 -10.57
C SER A 131 -7.76 54.10 -9.78
N LYS A 132 -8.54 53.70 -8.75
CA LYS A 132 -9.33 54.60 -7.90
C LYS A 132 -8.54 55.18 -6.71
N GLY A 133 -7.33 54.68 -6.45
CA GLY A 133 -6.47 55.15 -5.36
C GLY A 133 -5.91 54.03 -4.49
N ILE A 134 -5.28 54.42 -3.37
CA ILE A 134 -4.66 53.50 -2.41
C ILE A 134 -5.45 53.51 -1.11
N LEU A 135 -5.92 52.34 -0.68
CA LEU A 135 -6.71 52.15 0.52
C LEU A 135 -5.98 51.24 1.50
N LYS A 136 -6.21 51.49 2.80
CA LYS A 136 -5.74 50.65 3.90
C LYS A 136 -6.90 50.28 4.80
N VAL A 137 -6.91 49.03 5.25
CA VAL A 137 -7.78 48.57 6.34
C VAL A 137 -6.98 47.65 7.26
N ALA A 138 -7.19 47.74 8.57
CA ALA A 138 -6.54 46.89 9.55
C ALA A 138 -7.56 46.29 10.50
N LEU A 139 -7.36 45.01 10.84
CA LEU A 139 -8.11 44.28 11.85
C LEU A 139 -7.16 43.87 12.96
N ASN A 140 -7.49 44.24 14.19
CA ASN A 140 -6.93 43.60 15.36
C ASN A 140 -7.90 42.51 15.81
N TYR A 141 -7.45 41.26 15.80
CA TYR A 141 -8.26 40.11 16.21
C TYR A 141 -8.61 40.15 17.70
N GLU A 142 -7.92 40.94 18.51
CA GLU A 142 -8.27 41.13 19.93
C GLU A 142 -9.48 42.06 20.13
N ASP A 143 -9.90 42.79 19.09
CA ASP A 143 -11.09 43.65 19.14
C ASP A 143 -12.41 42.83 19.17
N PHE A 144 -12.33 41.52 18.87
CA PHE A 144 -13.43 40.59 19.08
C PHE A 144 -13.57 40.28 20.58
N SER A 145 -14.42 41.02 21.29
CA SER A 145 -14.69 40.75 22.71
C SER A 145 -15.50 39.47 22.89
N HIS A 146 -15.20 38.72 23.96
CA HIS A 146 -15.94 37.55 24.37
C HIS A 146 -17.34 37.97 24.88
N ASP A 147 -18.38 37.67 24.11
CA ASP A 147 -19.77 37.89 24.51
C ASP A 147 -20.58 36.61 24.26
N PRO A 148 -20.78 35.78 25.31
CA PRO A 148 -21.50 34.52 25.21
C PRO A 148 -23.01 34.68 24.93
N THR A 149 -23.51 35.93 24.88
CA THR A 149 -24.91 36.22 24.54
C THR A 149 -25.15 36.49 23.05
N GLY A 150 -24.08 36.59 22.25
CA GLY A 150 -24.16 36.82 20.80
C GLY A 150 -24.65 38.21 20.37
N LYS A 151 -24.69 39.18 21.28
CA LYS A 151 -25.14 40.57 21.04
C LYS A 151 -23.99 41.59 21.00
N GLY A 152 -22.76 41.13 20.83
CA GLY A 152 -21.58 41.99 20.77
C GLY A 152 -21.69 43.04 19.66
N ALA A 153 -21.22 44.26 19.94
CA ALA A 153 -21.16 45.30 18.92
C ALA A 153 -20.26 44.85 17.75
N PRO A 154 -20.62 45.15 16.49
CA PRO A 154 -19.82 44.76 15.33
C PRO A 154 -18.44 45.43 15.40
N VAL A 155 -17.39 44.66 15.13
CA VAL A 155 -16.02 45.19 15.01
C VAL A 155 -15.98 46.17 13.84
N ARG A 156 -15.60 47.43 14.11
CA ARG A 156 -15.52 48.50 13.11
C ARG A 156 -14.08 48.63 12.62
N MET A 157 -13.88 48.41 11.32
CA MET A 157 -12.59 48.59 10.67
C MET A 157 -12.61 49.88 9.82
N PRO A 158 -11.96 50.97 10.27
CA PRO A 158 -11.92 52.20 9.49
C PRO A 158 -11.07 52.01 8.23
N VAL A 159 -11.61 52.41 7.07
CA VAL A 159 -10.87 52.44 5.80
C VAL A 159 -10.18 53.79 5.67
N GLN A 160 -8.87 53.78 5.43
CA GLN A 160 -8.05 54.97 5.26
C GLN A 160 -7.58 55.08 3.82
N SER A 161 -7.64 56.26 3.22
CA SER A 161 -7.06 56.54 1.89
C SER A 161 -5.70 57.19 2.02
N PHE A 162 -4.74 56.79 1.19
CA PHE A 162 -3.39 57.35 1.17
C PHE A 162 -3.05 57.99 -0.18
N SER A 163 -2.29 59.08 -0.13
CA SER A 163 -1.59 59.61 -1.30
C SER A 163 -0.24 58.89 -1.47
N ARG A 164 0.29 58.88 -2.70
CA ARG A 164 1.60 58.25 -2.98
C ARG A 164 2.73 58.88 -2.15
N SER A 165 2.78 60.21 -2.08
CA SER A 165 3.79 60.94 -1.31
C SER A 165 3.72 60.63 0.19
N SER A 166 2.52 60.40 0.73
CA SER A 166 2.34 60.00 2.13
C SER A 166 2.88 58.60 2.45
N LEU A 167 2.85 57.68 1.49
CA LEU A 167 3.44 56.34 1.64
C LEU A 167 4.95 56.37 1.41
N GLU A 168 5.39 57.14 0.41
CA GLU A 168 6.81 57.34 0.10
C GLU A 168 7.56 57.95 1.30
N SER A 169 6.94 58.85 2.06
CA SER A 169 7.52 59.46 3.25
C SER A 169 7.42 58.60 4.53
N ASN A 170 6.80 57.41 4.47
CA ASN A 170 6.54 56.59 5.65
C ASN A 170 7.62 55.51 5.84
N ASP A 171 8.48 55.68 6.85
CA ASP A 171 9.63 54.80 7.09
C ASP A 171 9.22 53.34 7.33
N ARG A 172 8.10 53.08 8.03
CA ARG A 172 7.59 51.73 8.26
C ARG A 172 7.08 51.07 6.99
N PHE A 173 6.48 51.84 6.08
CA PHE A 173 6.08 51.34 4.77
C PHE A 173 7.30 50.99 3.91
N ARG A 174 8.36 51.80 3.94
CA ARG A 174 9.61 51.50 3.24
C ARG A 174 10.25 50.20 3.74
N GLU A 175 10.34 50.03 5.05
CA GLU A 175 10.85 48.81 5.68
C GLU A 175 10.09 47.55 5.22
N ILE A 176 8.75 47.63 5.18
CA ILE A 176 7.90 46.52 4.74
C ILE A 176 8.11 46.22 3.25
N VAL A 177 8.20 47.24 2.40
CA VAL A 177 8.40 47.07 0.97
C VAL A 177 9.79 46.50 0.67
N GLU A 178 10.84 47.02 1.33
CA GLU A 178 12.21 46.49 1.20
C GLU A 178 12.28 45.00 1.54
N ALA A 179 11.54 44.55 2.56
CA ALA A 179 11.46 43.14 2.93
C ALA A 179 10.85 42.24 1.84
N THR A 180 10.01 42.78 0.95
CA THR A 180 9.47 42.01 -0.20
C THR A 180 10.49 41.80 -1.34
N ALA A 181 11.66 42.44 -1.24
CA ALA A 181 12.68 42.51 -2.29
C ALA A 181 12.18 43.19 -3.59
N ILE A 182 11.14 44.01 -3.51
CA ILE A 182 10.63 44.81 -4.63
C ILE A 182 11.07 46.27 -4.46
N PRO A 183 11.61 46.91 -5.51
CA PRO A 183 11.95 48.32 -5.48
C PRO A 183 10.72 49.21 -5.20
N LEU A 184 10.84 50.13 -4.24
CA LEU A 184 9.74 51.03 -3.82
C LEU A 184 9.22 51.90 -4.96
N ASP A 185 10.11 52.35 -5.84
CA ASP A 185 9.79 53.10 -7.05
C ASP A 185 8.89 52.30 -8.00
N LYS A 186 9.11 50.98 -8.16
CA LYS A 186 8.24 50.10 -8.97
C LYS A 186 6.81 50.00 -8.40
N ILE A 187 6.66 49.98 -7.08
CA ILE A 187 5.36 49.91 -6.40
C ILE A 187 4.61 51.25 -6.47
N LEU A 188 5.33 52.37 -6.36
CA LEU A 188 4.75 53.71 -6.36
C LEU A 188 4.68 54.38 -7.75
N ALA A 189 5.26 53.78 -8.79
CA ALA A 189 5.31 54.32 -10.15
C ALA A 189 3.94 54.74 -10.70
N GLU A 190 3.96 55.71 -11.63
CA GLU A 190 2.75 56.24 -12.26
C GLU A 190 1.98 55.21 -13.08
N ASP A 191 2.70 54.32 -13.75
CA ASP A 191 2.23 53.23 -14.60
C ASP A 191 1.88 51.94 -13.83
N SER A 192 2.21 51.86 -12.53
CA SER A 192 1.81 50.75 -11.68
C SER A 192 0.28 50.66 -11.58
N GLN A 193 -0.32 49.62 -12.16
CA GLN A 193 -1.76 49.52 -12.37
C GLN A 193 -2.54 49.17 -11.08
N SER A 194 -2.18 48.05 -10.44
CA SER A 194 -2.84 47.53 -9.23
C SER A 194 -1.93 46.57 -8.47
N TRP A 195 -2.11 46.50 -7.14
CA TRP A 195 -1.38 45.58 -6.27
C TRP A 195 -2.02 45.50 -4.88
N THR A 196 -1.68 44.47 -4.10
CA THR A 196 -2.07 44.32 -2.69
C THR A 196 -0.87 43.94 -1.84
N ILE A 197 -0.76 44.56 -0.66
CA ILE A 197 0.18 44.21 0.41
C ILE A 197 -0.64 43.79 1.63
N VAL A 198 -0.36 42.60 2.14
CA VAL A 198 -0.92 42.04 3.38
C VAL A 198 0.18 41.94 4.41
N ILE A 199 -0.04 42.54 5.58
CA ILE A 199 0.95 42.61 6.66
C ILE A 199 0.35 41.95 7.89
N LEU A 200 1.04 40.95 8.42
CA LEU A 200 0.70 40.28 9.67
C LEU A 200 1.64 40.78 10.76
N GLU A 201 1.06 41.39 11.80
CA GLU A 201 1.79 42.06 12.88
C GLU A 201 1.38 41.50 14.24
N ASP A 202 2.16 41.80 15.28
CA ASP A 202 1.93 41.28 16.64
C ASP A 202 1.87 39.74 16.64
N LEU A 203 2.92 39.14 16.05
CA LEU A 203 3.00 37.70 15.82
C LEU A 203 2.82 36.90 17.12
N LYS A 204 2.08 35.79 17.03
CA LYS A 204 1.81 34.91 18.17
C LYS A 204 2.97 33.96 18.42
N PRO A 205 3.14 33.43 19.64
CA PRO A 205 4.21 32.45 19.93
C PRO A 205 4.23 31.24 18.99
N LYS A 206 3.08 30.82 18.43
CA LYS A 206 3.03 29.73 17.44
C LYS A 206 3.79 30.06 16.14
N SER A 207 3.98 31.33 15.79
CA SER A 207 4.73 31.73 14.59
C SER A 207 6.23 31.42 14.70
N THR A 208 6.79 31.34 15.91
CA THR A 208 8.22 30.99 16.12
C THR A 208 8.49 29.51 15.84
N GLN A 209 7.45 28.68 15.76
CA GLN A 209 7.53 27.27 15.36
C GLN A 209 7.57 27.10 13.83
N LEU A 210 7.45 28.19 13.07
CA LEU A 210 7.45 28.17 11.62
C LEU A 210 8.87 27.87 11.11
N GLN A 211 9.06 26.64 10.67
CA GLN A 211 10.30 26.21 10.03
C GLN A 211 10.32 26.70 8.56
N LEU A 212 11.20 27.65 8.24
CA LEU A 212 11.29 28.23 6.89
C LEU A 212 11.50 27.18 5.80
N GLY A 213 12.29 26.14 6.07
CA GLY A 213 12.48 25.03 5.13
C GLY A 213 11.20 24.23 4.86
N ARG A 214 10.38 23.99 5.90
CA ARG A 214 9.07 23.32 5.75
C ARG A 214 8.08 24.21 5.00
N LEU A 215 8.07 25.52 5.27
CA LEU A 215 7.23 26.46 4.52
C LEU A 215 7.63 26.49 3.05
N ASN A 216 8.93 26.60 2.75
CA ASN A 216 9.43 26.56 1.37
C ASN A 216 9.04 25.25 0.66
N TRP A 217 9.12 24.11 1.35
CA TRP A 217 8.64 22.83 0.83
C TRP A 217 7.13 22.86 0.52
N ILE A 218 6.29 23.31 1.47
CA ILE A 218 4.83 23.45 1.27
C ILE A 218 4.53 24.31 0.05
N LEU A 219 5.15 25.50 -0.03
CA LEU A 219 5.00 26.41 -1.16
C LEU A 219 5.45 25.75 -2.47
N SER A 220 6.60 25.08 -2.49
CA SER A 220 7.11 24.38 -3.69
C SER A 220 6.20 23.24 -4.18
N THR A 221 5.49 22.56 -3.27
CA THR A 221 4.54 21.49 -3.60
C THR A 221 3.18 22.03 -4.07
N ALA A 222 2.82 23.22 -3.61
CA ALA A 222 1.61 23.92 -4.03
C ALA A 222 1.79 24.57 -5.41
N MET A 223 3.01 24.95 -5.79
CA MET A 223 3.28 25.66 -7.05
C MET A 223 3.27 24.73 -8.29
N PRO A 224 2.55 25.10 -9.37
CA PRO A 224 2.62 24.40 -10.66
C PRO A 224 3.94 24.71 -11.41
N ILE A 225 4.36 23.81 -12.30
CA ILE A 225 5.67 23.82 -13.00
C ILE A 225 5.95 25.10 -13.80
N GLN A 226 4.91 25.67 -14.41
CA GLN A 226 4.97 26.95 -15.11
C GLN A 226 3.58 27.56 -15.07
N ALA A 227 3.19 28.13 -13.93
CA ALA A 227 2.14 29.13 -13.94
C ALA A 227 2.71 30.43 -14.53
N ASP A 228 1.84 31.20 -15.15
CA ASP A 228 1.95 32.64 -15.35
C ASP A 228 1.99 33.44 -14.01
N PHE A 229 2.36 32.77 -12.92
CA PHE A 229 2.44 33.24 -11.54
C PHE A 229 3.78 32.79 -10.94
N LYS A 230 4.64 33.74 -10.63
CA LYS A 230 5.93 33.52 -9.96
C LYS A 230 5.80 33.79 -8.48
N LEU A 231 6.33 32.89 -7.67
CA LEU A 231 6.34 33.02 -6.22
C LEU A 231 7.77 33.23 -5.73
N PHE A 232 7.98 34.28 -4.95
CA PHE A 232 9.25 34.59 -4.30
C PHE A 232 9.09 34.47 -2.80
N PHE A 233 9.97 33.74 -2.14
CA PHE A 233 10.00 33.57 -0.69
C PHE A 233 11.35 34.06 -0.15
N ASN A 234 11.31 35.07 0.72
CA ASN A 234 12.49 35.76 1.26
C ASN A 234 13.48 36.21 0.16
N GLY A 235 12.96 36.63 -1.00
CA GLY A 235 13.74 37.11 -2.14
C GLY A 235 14.20 36.04 -3.13
N GLU A 236 14.04 34.75 -2.82
CA GLU A 236 14.38 33.63 -3.72
C GLU A 236 13.14 33.11 -4.45
N GLU A 237 13.26 32.78 -5.74
CA GLU A 237 12.15 32.19 -6.51
C GLU A 237 11.89 30.76 -6.04
N VAL A 238 10.66 30.49 -5.62
CA VAL A 238 10.21 29.16 -5.21
C VAL A 238 9.93 28.34 -6.46
N GLN A 239 10.85 27.45 -6.81
CA GLN A 239 10.64 26.51 -7.90
C GLN A 239 9.72 25.36 -7.48
N SER A 240 8.85 24.93 -8.39
CA SER A 240 8.00 23.76 -8.18
C SER A 240 8.84 22.52 -7.86
N SER A 241 8.42 21.74 -6.85
CA SER A 241 9.08 20.45 -6.53
C SER A 241 9.16 19.51 -7.72
N LYS A 242 8.20 19.62 -8.65
CA LYS A 242 8.08 18.81 -9.86
C LYS A 242 9.13 19.15 -10.94
N LEU A 243 9.91 20.23 -10.77
CA LEU A 243 11.05 20.58 -11.63
C LEU A 243 12.39 20.00 -11.16
N ARG A 244 12.45 19.36 -9.98
CA ARG A 244 13.71 18.84 -9.41
C ARG A 244 14.32 17.68 -10.22
N HIS A 245 13.53 17.02 -11.07
CA HIS A 245 13.99 15.89 -11.87
C HIS A 245 13.87 16.21 -13.37
N PRO A 246 14.96 16.10 -14.14
CA PRO A 246 14.93 16.40 -15.57
C PRO A 246 14.01 15.40 -16.30
N PRO A 247 13.38 15.84 -17.41
CA PRO A 247 12.56 14.96 -18.22
C PRO A 247 13.42 13.84 -18.82
N ILE A 248 12.89 12.61 -18.81
CA ILE A 248 13.55 11.45 -19.44
C ILE A 248 13.41 11.50 -20.96
N ILE A 249 12.34 12.14 -21.46
CA ILE A 249 12.08 12.37 -22.87
C ILE A 249 11.72 13.83 -23.03
N SER A 250 12.33 14.49 -24.01
CA SER A 250 12.00 15.84 -24.43
C SER A 250 12.09 15.92 -25.95
N PHE A 251 11.08 16.50 -26.60
CA PHE A 251 11.07 16.64 -28.05
C PHE A 251 10.24 17.84 -28.51
N SER A 252 10.64 18.43 -29.65
CA SER A 252 9.84 19.42 -30.36
C SER A 252 8.71 18.75 -31.14
N ILE A 253 7.58 19.46 -31.34
CA ILE A 253 6.50 19.00 -32.25
C ILE A 253 7.01 18.73 -33.67
N THR A 254 8.12 19.34 -34.08
CA THR A 254 8.78 19.07 -35.37
C THR A 254 9.48 17.71 -35.44
N GLU A 255 9.67 17.02 -34.31
CA GLU A 255 10.26 15.69 -34.26
C GLU A 255 9.21 14.57 -34.38
N LEU A 256 7.96 14.90 -34.72
CA LEU A 256 6.93 13.92 -35.01
C LEU A 256 7.35 13.02 -36.20
N ASP A 257 7.39 11.71 -35.96
CA ASP A 257 7.72 10.70 -36.96
C ASP A 257 6.85 10.84 -38.23
N ALA A 258 7.41 10.49 -39.39
CA ALA A 258 6.72 10.42 -40.67
C ALA A 258 5.44 9.57 -40.60
N LYS A 259 5.43 8.48 -39.82
CA LYS A 259 4.21 7.68 -39.60
C LYS A 259 3.10 8.51 -38.94
N ARG A 260 3.42 9.29 -37.90
CA ARG A 260 2.48 10.17 -37.20
C ARG A 260 1.93 11.26 -38.10
N ARG A 261 2.78 11.86 -38.92
CA ARG A 261 2.35 12.86 -39.92
C ARG A 261 1.44 12.26 -41.00
N THR A 262 1.70 11.02 -41.42
CA THR A 262 0.84 10.30 -42.37
C THR A 262 -0.53 9.98 -41.74
N GLU A 263 -0.56 9.55 -40.48
CA GLU A 263 -1.80 9.33 -39.72
C GLU A 263 -2.60 10.64 -39.55
N LEU A 264 -1.92 11.75 -39.22
CA LEU A 264 -2.51 13.08 -39.16
C LEU A 264 -3.16 13.50 -40.48
N GLN A 265 -2.46 13.31 -41.60
CA GLN A 265 -3.00 13.63 -42.92
C GLN A 265 -4.26 12.82 -43.24
N LYS A 266 -4.29 11.53 -42.87
CA LYS A 266 -5.50 10.68 -43.06
C LYS A 266 -6.68 11.14 -42.21
N LEU A 267 -6.44 11.55 -40.96
CA LEU A 267 -7.48 11.96 -40.02
C LEU A 267 -8.02 13.36 -40.31
N THR A 268 -7.16 14.28 -40.73
CA THR A 268 -7.52 15.69 -40.95
C THR A 268 -7.88 16.00 -42.40
N GLY A 269 -7.49 15.15 -43.35
CA GLY A 269 -7.67 15.40 -44.79
C GLY A 269 -6.73 16.48 -45.36
N GLU A 270 -5.77 16.98 -44.56
CA GLU A 270 -4.82 18.02 -44.97
C GLU A 270 -3.38 17.52 -44.90
N GLU A 271 -2.53 18.04 -45.77
CA GLU A 271 -1.10 17.79 -45.71
C GLU A 271 -0.47 18.62 -44.59
N TRP A 272 0.29 17.95 -43.72
CA TRP A 272 1.01 18.60 -42.60
C TRP A 272 2.51 18.60 -42.87
N GLN A 273 3.06 19.80 -43.07
CA GLN A 273 4.46 20.00 -43.42
C GLN A 273 5.22 20.68 -42.28
N ILE A 274 6.46 20.28 -42.06
CA ILE A 274 7.35 20.93 -41.09
C ILE A 274 8.09 22.05 -41.81
N ARG A 275 8.06 23.27 -41.27
CA ARG A 275 8.87 24.39 -41.75
C ARG A 275 9.45 25.13 -40.54
N GLY A 276 10.78 25.25 -40.48
CA GLY A 276 11.43 25.81 -39.29
C GLY A 276 11.08 25.01 -38.03
N SER A 277 10.54 25.69 -37.02
CA SER A 277 10.18 25.14 -35.71
C SER A 277 8.68 24.82 -35.54
N ALA A 278 7.89 24.83 -36.61
CA ALA A 278 6.44 24.62 -36.54
C ALA A 278 5.90 23.65 -37.61
N LEU A 279 4.74 23.08 -37.31
CA LEU A 279 3.97 22.21 -38.18
C LEU A 279 2.83 23.01 -38.85
N PHE A 280 2.81 23.03 -40.17
CA PHE A 280 1.89 23.83 -40.99
C PHE A 280 0.89 22.94 -41.72
N SER A 281 -0.32 23.45 -41.88
CA SER A 281 -1.34 22.90 -42.77
C SER A 281 -2.15 24.04 -43.40
N LYS A 282 -3.11 23.71 -44.27
CA LYS A 282 -3.93 24.73 -44.92
C LYS A 282 -4.79 25.48 -43.90
N SER A 283 -5.28 24.78 -42.88
CA SER A 283 -6.07 25.36 -41.78
C SER A 283 -5.22 25.98 -40.68
N PHE A 284 -3.91 25.71 -40.63
CA PHE A 284 -2.95 26.28 -39.68
C PHE A 284 -1.78 26.98 -40.40
N PRO A 285 -2.04 28.14 -41.06
CA PRO A 285 -1.03 28.86 -41.83
C PRO A 285 0.04 29.58 -40.97
N ASN A 286 -0.25 29.94 -39.71
CA ASN A 286 0.75 30.47 -38.78
C ASN A 286 1.55 29.34 -38.09
N GLY A 287 1.06 28.11 -38.21
CA GLY A 287 1.74 26.89 -37.77
C GLY A 287 1.51 26.58 -36.30
N VAL A 288 1.77 25.31 -35.95
CA VAL A 288 1.70 24.79 -34.58
C VAL A 288 3.11 24.48 -34.11
N SER A 289 3.57 25.15 -33.06
CA SER A 289 4.90 24.99 -32.47
C SER A 289 4.80 24.55 -31.00
N GLY A 290 5.90 24.10 -30.43
CA GLY A 290 5.93 23.69 -29.02
C GLY A 290 6.87 22.53 -28.72
N THR A 291 6.85 22.12 -27.45
CA THR A 291 7.65 21.02 -26.92
C THR A 291 6.80 20.11 -26.04
N ALA A 292 7.18 18.84 -25.99
CA ALA A 292 6.60 17.84 -25.13
C ALA A 292 7.68 17.17 -24.30
N ILE A 293 7.37 16.94 -23.03
CA ILE A 293 8.23 16.26 -22.07
C ILE A 293 7.49 15.08 -21.43
N VAL A 294 8.26 14.07 -21.07
CA VAL A 294 7.83 12.98 -20.20
C VAL A 294 8.82 12.84 -19.06
N THR A 295 8.31 12.76 -17.84
CA THR A 295 9.11 12.58 -16.61
C THR A 295 9.03 11.14 -16.10
N ARG A 296 10.00 10.75 -15.27
CA ARG A 296 9.95 9.45 -14.58
C ARG A 296 8.86 9.44 -13.50
N GLN A 297 8.73 10.56 -12.79
CA GLN A 297 7.74 10.81 -11.75
C GLN A 297 6.43 11.32 -12.35
N ILE A 298 5.31 11.03 -11.69
CA ILE A 298 4.02 11.66 -12.01
C ILE A 298 4.09 13.17 -11.77
N LEU A 299 3.40 13.92 -12.63
CA LEU A 299 3.26 15.37 -12.57
C LEU A 299 1.93 15.80 -11.91
N THR A 300 1.06 14.86 -11.55
CA THR A 300 -0.16 15.08 -10.75
C THR A 300 0.17 15.28 -9.27
N GLY A 301 -0.66 16.01 -8.52
CA GLY A 301 -0.47 16.21 -7.06
C GLY A 301 -1.18 17.45 -6.50
N LYS A 302 -0.82 17.90 -5.29
CA LYS A 302 -1.37 19.09 -4.60
C LYS A 302 -1.41 20.34 -5.47
N SER A 303 -0.38 20.55 -6.29
CA SER A 303 -0.36 21.74 -7.17
C SER A 303 -1.49 21.77 -8.18
N ASP A 304 -2.18 20.65 -8.48
CA ASP A 304 -3.34 20.64 -9.37
C ASP A 304 -4.52 21.47 -8.80
N ASP A 305 -4.56 21.73 -7.48
CA ASP A 305 -5.51 22.68 -6.88
C ASP A 305 -5.23 24.13 -7.30
N LEU A 306 -3.95 24.48 -7.51
CA LEU A 306 -3.49 25.80 -7.97
C LEU A 306 -3.46 25.91 -9.50
N GLY A 307 -3.06 24.84 -10.17
CA GLY A 307 -3.03 24.74 -11.62
C GLY A 307 -2.45 23.40 -12.04
N ARG A 308 -3.01 22.80 -13.10
CA ARG A 308 -2.51 21.51 -13.58
C ARG A 308 -1.02 21.59 -13.96
N SER A 309 -0.28 20.51 -13.70
CA SER A 309 1.13 20.38 -14.08
C SER A 309 1.39 19.36 -15.19
N HIS A 310 0.36 18.65 -15.63
CA HIS A 310 0.40 17.60 -16.65
C HIS A 310 -0.65 17.84 -17.75
N GLY A 311 -0.53 17.11 -18.86
CA GLY A 311 -1.40 17.24 -20.04
C GLY A 311 -0.98 18.35 -21.01
N PHE A 312 -1.92 18.85 -21.81
CA PHE A 312 -1.63 19.85 -22.85
C PHE A 312 -1.82 21.27 -22.33
N PHE A 313 -0.84 22.13 -22.56
CA PHE A 313 -0.87 23.57 -22.26
C PHE A 313 -0.84 24.32 -23.59
N VAL A 314 -2.03 24.71 -24.06
CA VAL A 314 -2.20 25.30 -25.38
C VAL A 314 -2.27 26.83 -25.25
N ARG A 315 -1.32 27.52 -25.88
CA ARG A 315 -1.27 28.98 -25.90
C ARG A 315 -1.71 29.53 -27.25
N VAL A 316 -2.54 30.57 -27.21
CA VAL A 316 -2.96 31.36 -28.38
C VAL A 316 -2.59 32.81 -28.09
N ARG A 317 -1.73 33.40 -28.93
CA ARG A 317 -1.14 34.75 -28.69
C ARG A 317 -0.53 34.90 -27.29
N GLY A 318 0.18 33.87 -26.83
CA GLY A 318 0.83 33.85 -25.52
C GLY A 318 -0.10 33.59 -24.32
N ARG A 319 -1.40 33.35 -24.52
CA ARG A 319 -2.38 33.08 -23.44
C ARG A 319 -2.83 31.64 -23.43
N LEU A 320 -2.91 31.02 -22.25
CA LEU A 320 -3.42 29.65 -22.06
C LEU A 320 -4.94 29.62 -22.26
N VAL A 321 -5.43 28.76 -23.17
CA VAL A 321 -6.88 28.74 -23.56
C VAL A 321 -7.63 27.50 -23.11
N ASN A 322 -7.00 26.60 -22.35
CA ASN A 322 -7.58 25.30 -22.00
C ASN A 322 -7.39 24.91 -20.55
N GLU A 323 -7.45 25.83 -19.60
CA GLU A 323 -7.05 25.62 -18.19
C GLU A 323 -7.78 24.47 -17.48
N THR A 324 -9.03 24.19 -17.84
CA THR A 324 -9.90 23.24 -17.12
C THR A 324 -9.95 21.85 -17.75
N ASP A 325 -9.43 21.68 -18.97
CA ASP A 325 -9.49 20.44 -19.74
C ASP A 325 -8.08 20.04 -20.20
N ALA A 326 -7.44 19.21 -19.38
CA ALA A 326 -6.09 18.69 -19.61
C ALA A 326 -6.04 17.75 -20.82
N ASP A 327 -7.16 17.09 -21.11
CA ASP A 327 -7.31 16.09 -22.16
C ASP A 327 -7.84 16.69 -23.46
N TRP A 328 -8.25 17.96 -23.48
CA TRP A 328 -8.87 18.58 -24.65
C TRP A 328 -10.09 17.78 -25.18
N GLY A 329 -10.87 17.21 -24.26
CA GLY A 329 -12.03 16.38 -24.51
C GLY A 329 -11.71 15.00 -25.08
N MET A 330 -10.43 14.59 -25.07
CA MET A 330 -10.00 13.25 -25.44
C MET A 330 -10.37 12.27 -24.33
N THR A 331 -10.77 11.04 -24.70
CA THR A 331 -11.10 10.01 -23.70
C THR A 331 -9.79 9.52 -23.09
N PRO A 332 -9.53 9.71 -21.79
CA PRO A 332 -8.31 9.22 -21.17
C PRO A 332 -8.44 7.71 -21.07
N ARG A 333 -7.82 6.98 -22.00
CA ARG A 333 -7.68 5.53 -21.84
C ARG A 333 -6.53 5.27 -20.87
N GLN A 334 -6.73 5.53 -19.57
CA GLN A 334 -5.93 5.00 -18.46
C GLN A 334 -4.42 4.78 -18.74
N TYR A 335 -3.74 5.75 -19.34
CA TYR A 335 -2.32 5.59 -19.67
C TYR A 335 -1.50 6.23 -18.55
N ALA A 336 -0.73 5.42 -17.82
CA ALA A 336 0.25 5.87 -16.83
C ALA A 336 1.24 6.93 -17.40
N ALA A 337 1.42 6.98 -18.72
CA ALA A 337 2.21 7.98 -19.41
C ALA A 337 1.59 9.40 -19.38
N PHE A 338 0.25 9.53 -19.32
CA PHE A 338 -0.40 10.85 -19.39
C PHE A 338 -0.19 11.68 -18.11
N THR A 339 -0.22 11.04 -16.95
CA THR A 339 0.08 11.70 -15.67
C THR A 339 1.54 12.14 -15.56
N ARG A 340 2.42 11.65 -16.46
CA ARG A 340 3.85 12.00 -16.56
C ARG A 340 4.17 12.90 -17.75
N PHE A 341 3.16 13.23 -18.55
CA PHE A 341 3.30 13.94 -19.80
C PHE A 341 2.91 15.39 -19.62
N ARG A 342 3.70 16.28 -20.22
CA ARG A 342 3.36 17.70 -20.36
C ARG A 342 3.73 18.14 -21.77
N ALA A 343 2.82 18.84 -22.45
CA ALA A 343 3.12 19.47 -23.73
C ALA A 343 2.74 20.95 -23.71
N ASP A 344 3.71 21.82 -23.94
CA ASP A 344 3.53 23.25 -24.14
C ASP A 344 3.43 23.51 -25.65
N VAL A 345 2.25 23.89 -26.12
CA VAL A 345 1.91 24.01 -27.55
C VAL A 345 1.41 25.42 -27.84
N GLU A 346 1.91 26.04 -28.90
CA GLU A 346 1.44 27.33 -29.41
C GLU A 346 0.72 27.14 -30.74
N ALA A 347 -0.45 27.76 -30.89
CA ALA A 347 -1.26 27.69 -32.10
C ALA A 347 -2.08 28.96 -32.31
N GLU A 348 -1.53 29.94 -33.04
CA GLU A 348 -2.15 31.25 -33.23
C GLU A 348 -3.45 31.20 -34.05
N ASP A 349 -3.55 30.25 -34.98
CA ASP A 349 -4.71 30.11 -35.88
C ASP A 349 -6.02 29.78 -35.14
N LEU A 350 -5.92 29.31 -33.89
CA LEU A 350 -7.08 29.06 -33.03
C LEU A 350 -7.74 30.34 -32.51
N ASP A 351 -7.11 31.51 -32.62
CA ASP A 351 -7.65 32.81 -32.15
C ASP A 351 -9.06 33.09 -32.67
N SER A 352 -9.33 32.71 -33.93
CA SER A 352 -10.64 32.86 -34.58
C SER A 352 -11.74 31.99 -33.96
N ALA A 353 -11.37 30.90 -33.28
CA ALA A 353 -12.26 29.94 -32.64
C ALA A 353 -12.25 30.05 -31.11
N VAL A 354 -11.51 31.02 -30.54
CA VAL A 354 -11.51 31.28 -29.09
C VAL A 354 -12.87 31.88 -28.72
N THR A 355 -13.57 31.22 -27.79
CA THR A 355 -14.87 31.64 -27.28
C THR A 355 -14.82 33.04 -26.65
N ALA A 356 -15.96 33.75 -26.58
CA ALA A 356 -16.03 35.10 -25.99
C ALA A 356 -15.40 35.25 -24.57
N PRO A 357 -15.46 34.24 -23.67
CA PRO A 357 -14.73 34.25 -22.39
C PRO A 357 -13.20 34.15 -22.52
N ARG A 358 -12.68 33.76 -23.68
CA ARG A 358 -11.27 33.41 -23.95
C ARG A 358 -10.69 32.24 -23.14
N GLU A 359 -11.57 31.46 -22.50
CA GLU A 359 -11.24 30.30 -21.64
C GLU A 359 -11.34 28.94 -22.37
N GLY A 360 -11.87 28.93 -23.58
CA GLY A 360 -12.13 27.71 -24.33
C GLY A 360 -12.26 27.97 -25.83
N ILE A 361 -12.22 26.90 -26.62
CA ILE A 361 -12.33 26.95 -28.07
C ILE A 361 -13.68 26.37 -28.50
N GLU A 362 -14.36 27.08 -29.40
CA GLU A 362 -15.64 26.68 -29.99
C GLU A 362 -15.52 25.33 -30.68
N ASP A 363 -16.54 24.48 -30.49
CA ASP A 363 -16.58 23.19 -31.17
C ASP A 363 -16.79 23.42 -32.67
N GLY A 364 -15.77 23.06 -33.45
CA GLY A 364 -15.72 23.27 -34.89
C GLY A 364 -14.62 22.45 -35.55
N SER A 365 -14.49 22.60 -36.87
CA SER A 365 -13.49 21.87 -37.66
C SER A 365 -12.07 22.13 -37.19
N LEU A 366 -11.72 23.39 -36.89
CA LEU A 366 -10.40 23.78 -36.37
C LEU A 366 -10.05 23.08 -35.06
N LYS A 367 -10.97 23.07 -34.09
CA LYS A 367 -10.78 22.38 -32.80
C LYS A 367 -10.60 20.87 -33.00
N SER A 368 -11.41 20.26 -33.86
CA SER A 368 -11.31 18.82 -34.17
C SER A 368 -9.99 18.47 -34.82
N MET A 369 -9.53 19.27 -35.79
CA MET A 369 -8.22 19.08 -36.43
C MET A 369 -7.08 19.23 -35.44
N PHE A 370 -7.13 20.25 -34.58
CA PHE A 370 -6.11 20.46 -33.55
C PHE A 370 -6.07 19.30 -32.54
N ARG A 371 -7.22 18.73 -32.15
CA ARG A 371 -7.27 17.51 -31.31
C ARG A 371 -6.53 16.34 -31.93
N HIS A 372 -6.53 16.19 -33.26
CA HIS A 372 -5.73 15.17 -33.91
C HIS A 372 -4.23 15.45 -33.79
N VAL A 373 -3.81 16.72 -33.86
CA VAL A 373 -2.41 17.16 -33.62
C VAL A 373 -1.99 16.83 -32.18
N LEU A 374 -2.80 17.21 -31.18
CA LEU A 374 -2.51 16.89 -29.77
C LEU A 374 -2.41 15.38 -29.54
N ASN A 375 -3.33 14.60 -30.13
CA ASN A 375 -3.26 13.13 -30.09
C ASN A 375 -1.97 12.58 -30.69
N ALA A 376 -1.49 13.14 -31.80
CA ALA A 376 -0.24 12.70 -32.42
C ALA A 376 0.96 12.99 -31.52
N ILE A 377 1.00 14.16 -30.86
CA ILE A 377 2.03 14.53 -29.89
C ILE A 377 2.04 13.57 -28.71
N PHE A 378 0.89 13.30 -28.09
CA PHE A 378 0.84 12.38 -26.95
C PHE A 378 1.17 10.94 -27.35
N ASN A 379 0.70 10.48 -28.50
CA ASN A 379 1.02 9.13 -28.98
C ASN A 379 2.51 8.96 -29.31
N GLU A 380 3.20 10.00 -29.75
CA GLU A 380 4.66 10.01 -29.90
C GLU A 380 5.34 9.92 -28.53
N ALA A 381 4.93 10.76 -27.58
CA ALA A 381 5.45 10.75 -26.21
C ALA A 381 5.29 9.37 -25.54
N ARG A 382 4.10 8.76 -25.66
CA ARG A 382 3.80 7.43 -25.14
C ARG A 382 4.70 6.35 -25.73
N VAL A 383 4.92 6.36 -27.04
CA VAL A 383 5.80 5.37 -27.70
C VAL A 383 7.25 5.54 -27.26
N ARG A 384 7.75 6.79 -27.17
CA ARG A 384 9.10 7.04 -26.66
C ARG A 384 9.26 6.57 -25.22
N PHE A 385 8.23 6.76 -24.38
CA PHE A 385 8.21 6.27 -23.00
C PHE A 385 8.23 4.74 -22.92
N GLU A 386 7.38 4.07 -23.69
CA GLU A 386 7.37 2.60 -23.77
C GLU A 386 8.70 2.03 -24.29
N GLN A 387 9.38 2.75 -25.19
CA GLN A 387 10.71 2.37 -25.69
C GLN A 387 11.81 2.53 -24.63
N ASP A 388 11.82 3.63 -23.86
CA ASP A 388 12.75 3.84 -22.75
C ASP A 388 12.60 2.75 -21.67
N GLU A 389 11.36 2.39 -21.34
CA GLU A 389 11.05 1.29 -20.43
C GLU A 389 11.56 -0.05 -20.96
N ALA A 390 11.26 -0.37 -22.21
CA ALA A 390 11.71 -1.61 -22.83
C ALA A 390 13.25 -1.68 -22.96
N GLU A 391 13.92 -0.57 -23.22
CA GLU A 391 15.38 -0.50 -23.29
C GLU A 391 16.00 -0.68 -21.90
N SER A 392 15.43 -0.05 -20.87
CA SER A 392 15.83 -0.21 -19.48
C SER A 392 15.70 -1.68 -19.02
N ALA A 393 14.58 -2.32 -19.32
CA ALA A 393 14.36 -3.75 -19.04
C ALA A 393 15.36 -4.65 -19.80
N ARG A 394 15.64 -4.36 -21.08
CA ARG A 394 16.65 -5.10 -21.87
C ARG A 394 18.07 -4.93 -21.33
N LYS A 395 18.46 -3.72 -20.90
CA LYS A 395 19.76 -3.46 -20.26
C LYS A 395 19.90 -4.24 -18.96
N ALA A 396 18.83 -4.31 -18.16
CA ALA A 396 18.74 -5.14 -16.96
C ALA A 396 18.97 -6.64 -17.25
N GLN A 397 18.36 -7.17 -18.33
CA GLN A 397 18.52 -8.57 -18.74
C GLN A 397 19.91 -8.91 -19.34
N LYS A 398 20.62 -7.92 -19.90
CA LYS A 398 21.95 -8.10 -20.49
C LYS A 398 23.09 -8.15 -19.46
N LYS A 399 22.82 -7.88 -18.18
CA LYS A 399 23.81 -8.06 -17.11
C LYS A 399 24.24 -9.53 -17.02
N THR A 400 25.42 -9.79 -16.44
CA THR A 400 25.95 -11.13 -16.14
C THR A 400 24.90 -11.94 -15.37
N GLU A 401 24.87 -13.27 -15.51
CA GLU A 401 23.76 -14.11 -14.98
C GLU A 401 23.48 -13.89 -13.48
N GLU A 402 24.51 -13.57 -12.69
CA GLU A 402 24.42 -13.21 -11.26
C GLU A 402 23.81 -11.82 -10.97
N LEU A 403 23.80 -10.92 -11.96
CA LEU A 403 23.31 -9.53 -11.87
C LEU A 403 22.01 -9.30 -12.67
N ARG A 404 21.42 -10.36 -13.24
CA ARG A 404 20.18 -10.27 -14.03
C ARG A 404 18.98 -10.07 -13.12
N THR A 405 18.33 -8.92 -13.27
CA THR A 405 17.06 -8.62 -12.60
C THR A 405 15.90 -9.16 -13.44
N ASN A 406 15.18 -10.16 -12.92
CA ASN A 406 14.06 -10.81 -13.61
C ASN A 406 12.69 -10.18 -13.29
N VAL A 407 12.56 -9.44 -12.18
CA VAL A 407 11.35 -8.69 -11.84
C VAL A 407 11.55 -7.24 -12.27
N ASP A 408 10.63 -6.73 -13.08
CA ASP A 408 10.67 -5.37 -13.60
C ASP A 408 10.42 -4.35 -12.47
N HIS A 409 11.25 -3.31 -12.43
CA HIS A 409 11.14 -2.21 -11.48
C HIS A 409 9.85 -1.40 -11.67
N GLY A 410 9.28 -1.43 -12.88
CA GLY A 410 7.98 -0.83 -13.18
C GLY A 410 6.79 -1.58 -12.57
N LEU A 411 6.99 -2.76 -12.00
CA LEU A 411 5.91 -3.55 -11.40
C LEU A 411 5.86 -3.44 -9.87
N VAL A 412 6.93 -3.02 -9.20
CA VAL A 412 6.99 -3.00 -7.72
C VAL A 412 7.32 -1.59 -7.23
N GLU A 413 8.54 -1.12 -7.47
CA GLU A 413 9.05 0.11 -6.87
C GLU A 413 8.31 1.35 -7.40
N ARG A 414 8.04 1.42 -8.72
CA ARG A 414 7.38 2.61 -9.30
C ARG A 414 5.90 2.75 -8.93
N PRO A 415 5.05 1.71 -9.03
CA PRO A 415 3.66 1.84 -8.59
C PRO A 415 3.56 2.23 -7.12
N VAL A 416 4.44 1.69 -6.26
CA VAL A 416 4.52 2.10 -4.85
C VAL A 416 4.91 3.58 -4.75
N ALA A 417 5.93 4.03 -5.47
CA ALA A 417 6.35 5.43 -5.49
C ALA A 417 5.23 6.38 -5.96
N ASP A 418 4.50 6.01 -7.02
CA ASP A 418 3.42 6.81 -7.59
C ASP A 418 2.30 7.01 -6.59
N VAL A 419 1.81 5.92 -5.99
CA VAL A 419 0.71 6.01 -5.02
C VAL A 419 1.15 6.77 -3.79
N LEU A 420 2.35 6.54 -3.28
CA LEU A 420 2.87 7.27 -2.13
C LEU A 420 3.07 8.76 -2.43
N ALA A 421 3.53 9.13 -3.62
CA ALA A 421 3.66 10.53 -4.04
C ALA A 421 2.30 11.23 -4.12
N THR A 422 1.25 10.50 -4.51
CA THR A 422 -0.10 11.04 -4.62
C THR A 422 -0.81 11.12 -3.25
N ASP A 423 -0.65 10.11 -2.39
CA ASP A 423 -1.30 10.02 -1.07
C ASP A 423 -0.61 10.86 0.02
N THR A 424 0.71 11.07 -0.05
CA THR A 424 1.40 12.03 0.84
C THR A 424 0.91 13.45 0.65
N GLU A 425 0.37 13.73 -0.53
CA GLU A 425 -0.16 15.02 -0.93
C GLU A 425 -1.70 15.15 -0.69
N SER A 426 -2.45 14.06 -0.53
CA SER A 426 -3.91 14.10 -0.28
C SER A 426 -4.30 14.06 1.22
N SER A 427 -3.37 13.72 2.10
CA SER A 427 -3.60 13.32 3.51
C SER A 427 -3.79 14.46 4.53
N THR A 428 -4.52 15.52 4.17
CA THR A 428 -4.94 16.58 5.12
C THR A 428 -6.43 16.90 5.09
N GLY A 429 -7.27 15.95 4.69
CA GLY A 429 -8.73 16.00 4.86
C GLY A 429 -9.18 15.06 5.98
N GLY A 430 -9.84 15.60 7.01
CA GLY A 430 -10.28 14.90 8.23
C GLY A 430 -11.39 13.87 8.03
N GLU A 431 -11.14 12.84 7.24
CA GLU A 431 -11.97 11.64 7.17
C GLU A 431 -11.24 10.50 7.89
N ALA A 432 -11.84 10.01 8.98
CA ALA A 432 -11.41 8.80 9.65
C ALA A 432 -11.49 7.60 8.69
N ASP A 433 -10.48 6.72 8.75
CA ASP A 433 -10.27 5.48 7.98
C ASP A 433 -9.81 5.59 6.51
N LYS A 434 -8.68 6.28 6.28
CA LYS A 434 -7.84 6.16 5.05
C LYS A 434 -6.61 5.26 5.24
N THR A 435 -6.67 4.28 6.14
CA THR A 435 -5.51 3.43 6.47
C THR A 435 -5.22 2.41 5.36
N TRP A 436 -3.97 1.96 5.27
CA TRP A 436 -3.53 0.94 4.32
C TRP A 436 -3.87 -0.46 4.83
N PHE A 437 -4.24 -1.36 3.92
CA PHE A 437 -4.59 -2.74 4.25
C PHE A 437 -3.35 -3.61 4.44
N TYR A 438 -2.41 -3.57 3.50
CA TYR A 438 -1.17 -4.34 3.55
C TYR A 438 0.06 -3.44 3.74
N LEU A 439 0.03 -2.19 3.30
CA LEU A 439 1.20 -1.32 3.43
C LEU A 439 1.36 -0.75 4.85
N LYS A 440 2.61 -0.71 5.32
CA LYS A 440 3.01 -0.01 6.55
C LYS A 440 3.79 1.23 6.17
N LEU A 441 3.28 2.39 6.58
CA LEU A 441 3.92 3.68 6.31
C LEU A 441 4.44 4.31 7.60
N GLY A 442 5.66 4.86 7.53
CA GLY A 442 6.31 5.61 8.60
C GLY A 442 5.83 7.07 8.68
N GLN A 443 6.65 7.93 9.29
CA GLN A 443 6.31 9.36 9.44
C GLN A 443 6.33 10.08 8.09
N GLN A 444 5.50 11.12 7.93
CA GLN A 444 5.33 11.85 6.68
C GLN A 444 6.63 12.48 6.13
N SER A 445 7.56 12.87 7.00
CA SER A 445 8.90 13.37 6.62
C SER A 445 9.78 12.30 5.94
N GLN A 446 9.63 11.03 6.33
CA GLN A 446 10.38 9.90 5.76
C GLN A 446 9.80 9.45 4.41
N LEU A 447 8.51 9.75 4.16
CA LEU A 447 7.83 9.31 2.93
C LEU A 447 8.38 10.01 1.67
N SER A 448 8.73 11.30 1.75
CA SER A 448 9.33 12.00 0.59
C SER A 448 10.68 11.40 0.20
N GLU A 449 11.54 11.09 1.18
CA GLU A 449 12.84 10.47 0.94
C GLU A 449 12.68 9.05 0.37
N LEU A 450 11.69 8.30 0.87
CA LEU A 450 11.34 6.98 0.37
C LEU A 450 10.88 7.04 -1.08
N VAL A 451 9.97 7.95 -1.42
CA VAL A 451 9.48 8.15 -2.80
C VAL A 451 10.65 8.44 -3.74
N ASP A 452 11.53 9.37 -3.37
CA ASP A 452 12.73 9.68 -4.16
C ASP A 452 13.67 8.48 -4.31
N ALA A 453 13.81 7.66 -3.27
CA ALA A 453 14.60 6.45 -3.30
C ALA A 453 13.97 5.33 -4.14
N LEU A 454 12.64 5.26 -4.22
CA LEU A 454 11.93 4.30 -5.08
C LEU A 454 11.93 4.72 -6.55
N TYR A 455 12.08 6.01 -6.87
CA TYR A 455 12.24 6.47 -8.25
C TYR A 455 13.68 6.39 -8.78
N ARG A 456 14.68 6.45 -7.88
CA ARG A 456 16.06 6.08 -8.22
C ARG A 456 16.02 4.59 -8.56
N ASN A 457 16.30 4.21 -9.81
CA ASN A 457 16.31 2.81 -10.28
C ASN A 457 17.42 1.95 -9.62
N GLU A 458 17.65 2.12 -8.33
CA GLU A 458 18.56 1.32 -7.51
C GLU A 458 17.79 0.09 -7.05
N ARG A 459 18.26 -1.08 -7.48
CA ARG A 459 17.55 -2.33 -7.20
C ARG A 459 17.56 -2.59 -5.70
N ARG A 460 16.37 -2.74 -5.13
CA ARG A 460 16.19 -3.22 -3.76
C ARG A 460 16.09 -4.74 -3.72
N THR A 461 16.68 -5.31 -2.68
CA THR A 461 16.49 -6.72 -2.32
C THR A 461 15.43 -6.77 -1.23
N TYR A 462 14.41 -7.59 -1.42
CA TYR A 462 13.30 -7.74 -0.49
C TYR A 462 13.54 -8.89 0.50
N HIS A 463 13.16 -8.66 1.75
CA HIS A 463 13.28 -9.62 2.85
C HIS A 463 11.90 -10.17 3.22
N PHE A 464 11.85 -11.44 3.64
CA PHE A 464 10.63 -12.11 4.07
C PHE A 464 10.78 -12.49 5.54
N ARG A 465 9.82 -12.08 6.37
CA ARG A 465 9.77 -12.40 7.80
C ARG A 465 8.46 -13.10 8.13
N TYR A 466 8.51 -13.97 9.13
CA TYR A 466 7.34 -14.70 9.62
C TYR A 466 7.14 -14.33 11.08
N GLU A 467 6.02 -13.68 11.39
CA GLU A 467 5.73 -13.17 12.74
C GLU A 467 4.36 -13.68 13.21
N GLU A 468 4.20 -13.90 14.53
CA GLU A 468 2.90 -14.24 15.10
C GLU A 468 2.04 -12.99 15.26
N GLY A 469 1.19 -12.74 14.25
CA GLY A 469 0.24 -11.62 14.28
C GLY A 469 -1.09 -11.96 14.95
N GLY A 470 -1.36 -13.23 15.26
CA GLY A 470 -2.66 -13.73 15.74
C GLY A 470 -3.60 -14.15 14.61
N ARG A 471 -4.59 -15.01 14.92
CA ARG A 471 -5.45 -15.65 13.91
C ARG A 471 -6.28 -14.66 13.09
N SER A 472 -6.70 -13.53 13.66
CA SER A 472 -7.50 -12.51 12.95
C SER A 472 -6.68 -11.52 12.14
N SER A 473 -5.35 -11.53 12.28
CA SER A 473 -4.48 -10.59 11.59
C SER A 473 -4.26 -10.99 10.14
N ARG A 474 -4.08 -9.98 9.29
CA ARG A 474 -3.99 -10.08 7.82
C ARG A 474 -2.87 -11.01 7.38
N LEU A 475 -2.97 -11.55 6.16
CA LEU A 475 -1.99 -12.46 5.56
C LEU A 475 -0.54 -11.91 5.59
N VAL A 476 -0.36 -10.67 5.16
CA VAL A 476 0.96 -10.05 4.94
C VAL A 476 0.93 -8.58 5.35
N GLN A 477 2.08 -8.03 5.71
CA GLN A 477 2.32 -6.60 5.82
C GLN A 477 3.57 -6.24 5.03
N PHE A 478 3.51 -5.19 4.21
CA PHE A 478 4.62 -4.73 3.38
C PHE A 478 5.14 -3.38 3.89
N ASP A 479 6.42 -3.35 4.26
CA ASP A 479 7.14 -2.12 4.60
C ASP A 479 8.09 -1.75 3.44
N PRO A 480 7.73 -0.74 2.62
CA PRO A 480 8.57 -0.31 1.50
C PRO A 480 9.87 0.41 1.94
N ALA A 481 9.92 0.98 3.15
CA ALA A 481 11.13 1.62 3.65
C ALA A 481 12.21 0.58 3.95
N GLU A 482 11.83 -0.47 4.67
CA GLU A 482 12.70 -1.59 5.06
C GLU A 482 12.80 -2.68 3.98
N SER A 483 12.09 -2.52 2.85
CA SER A 483 12.02 -3.53 1.78
C SER A 483 11.65 -4.92 2.33
N THR A 484 10.68 -4.98 3.25
CA THR A 484 10.37 -6.20 4.00
C THR A 484 8.89 -6.57 3.87
N PHE A 485 8.62 -7.83 3.54
CA PHE A 485 7.30 -8.45 3.62
C PHE A 485 7.23 -9.33 4.87
N THR A 486 6.34 -8.99 5.80
CA THR A 486 6.08 -9.78 7.01
C THR A 486 4.82 -10.60 6.82
N LEU A 487 4.94 -11.92 6.76
CA LEU A 487 3.83 -12.87 6.69
C LEU A 487 3.37 -13.24 8.10
N ASN A 488 2.06 -13.33 8.29
CA ASN A 488 1.47 -13.73 9.57
C ASN A 488 1.51 -15.26 9.72
N SER A 489 2.39 -15.75 10.59
CA SER A 489 2.53 -17.18 10.93
C SER A 489 1.26 -17.82 11.48
N SER A 490 0.33 -17.03 12.02
CA SER A 490 -0.95 -17.51 12.55
C SER A 490 -2.06 -17.59 11.50
N HIS A 491 -1.84 -17.10 10.27
CA HIS A 491 -2.82 -17.14 9.19
C HIS A 491 -2.97 -18.56 8.62
N ASP A 492 -4.21 -19.01 8.35
CA ASP A 492 -4.50 -20.39 7.94
C ASP A 492 -3.72 -20.82 6.69
N LEU A 493 -3.70 -19.98 5.65
CA LEU A 493 -2.89 -20.21 4.44
C LEU A 493 -1.38 -20.32 4.72
N VAL A 494 -0.84 -19.53 5.66
CA VAL A 494 0.60 -19.54 5.97
C VAL A 494 0.96 -20.81 6.71
N LYS A 495 0.15 -21.20 7.71
CA LYS A 495 0.32 -22.46 8.45
C LYS A 495 0.36 -23.66 7.51
N GLU A 496 -0.47 -23.62 6.47
CA GLU A 496 -0.65 -24.72 5.53
C GLU A 496 0.57 -24.96 4.63
N TYR A 497 1.25 -23.90 4.19
CA TYR A 497 2.26 -23.99 3.14
C TYR A 497 3.67 -23.58 3.56
N ARG A 498 3.87 -23.00 4.74
CA ARG A 498 5.19 -22.47 5.16
C ARG A 498 6.27 -23.54 5.37
N ASP A 499 5.87 -24.75 5.76
CA ASP A 499 6.79 -25.83 6.13
C ASP A 499 7.19 -26.68 4.90
N ASP A 500 6.49 -26.55 3.76
CA ASP A 500 6.90 -27.14 2.49
C ASP A 500 7.79 -26.17 1.70
N GLY A 501 9.00 -26.61 1.37
CA GLY A 501 9.99 -25.75 0.73
C GLY A 501 9.57 -25.14 -0.62
N ARG A 502 8.78 -25.85 -1.45
CA ARG A 502 8.31 -25.31 -2.74
C ARG A 502 7.06 -24.47 -2.56
N ALA A 503 6.14 -24.88 -1.69
CA ALA A 503 4.93 -24.14 -1.40
C ALA A 503 5.22 -22.83 -0.69
N LYS A 504 6.24 -22.78 0.19
CA LYS A 504 6.75 -21.56 0.82
C LYS A 504 7.16 -20.51 -0.21
N VAL A 505 7.89 -20.92 -1.25
CA VAL A 505 8.33 -19.99 -2.32
C VAL A 505 7.11 -19.39 -3.05
N LEU A 506 6.11 -20.22 -3.35
CA LEU A 506 4.86 -19.78 -3.98
C LEU A 506 4.02 -18.89 -3.05
N LEU A 507 3.96 -19.21 -1.76
CA LEU A 507 3.28 -18.41 -0.74
C LEU A 507 3.87 -16.99 -0.66
N GLU A 508 5.21 -16.89 -0.69
CA GLU A 508 5.90 -15.60 -0.72
C GLU A 508 5.63 -14.80 -2.00
N ASP A 509 5.61 -15.45 -3.18
CA ASP A 509 5.24 -14.79 -4.45
C ASP A 509 3.80 -14.28 -4.40
N PHE A 510 2.90 -15.08 -3.85
CA PHE A 510 1.50 -14.73 -3.68
C PHE A 510 1.32 -13.56 -2.70
N ALA A 511 2.05 -13.57 -1.58
CA ALA A 511 2.01 -12.49 -0.59
C ALA A 511 2.48 -11.14 -1.18
N VAL A 512 3.53 -11.16 -2.01
CA VAL A 512 3.97 -9.98 -2.76
C VAL A 512 2.87 -9.49 -3.69
N SER A 513 2.24 -10.40 -4.44
CA SER A 513 1.15 -10.05 -5.34
C SER A 513 -0.06 -9.47 -4.61
N GLU A 514 -0.43 -9.98 -3.43
CA GLU A 514 -1.55 -9.43 -2.63
C GLU A 514 -1.24 -8.04 -2.08
N ALA A 515 -0.03 -7.81 -1.58
CA ALA A 515 0.38 -6.49 -1.10
C ALA A 515 0.38 -5.45 -2.23
N LEU A 516 0.86 -5.83 -3.42
CA LEU A 516 0.90 -4.94 -4.59
C LEU A 516 -0.49 -4.75 -5.24
N LEU A 517 -1.42 -5.69 -5.07
CA LEU A 517 -2.80 -5.50 -5.53
C LEU A 517 -3.42 -4.25 -4.90
N GLU A 518 -3.19 -3.99 -3.60
CA GLU A 518 -3.66 -2.75 -2.97
C GLU A 518 -3.08 -1.52 -3.67
N VAL A 519 -1.77 -1.54 -3.97
CA VAL A 519 -1.06 -0.45 -4.64
C VAL A 519 -1.66 -0.20 -6.02
N TYR A 520 -1.85 -1.23 -6.85
CA TYR A 520 -2.42 -1.08 -8.19
C TYR A 520 -3.87 -0.56 -8.15
N LEU A 521 -4.68 -1.02 -7.19
CA LEU A 521 -6.05 -0.53 -7.04
C LEU A 521 -6.06 0.98 -6.71
N ARG A 522 -5.16 1.44 -5.84
CA ARG A 522 -5.02 2.87 -5.54
C ARG A 522 -4.46 3.67 -6.71
N GLU A 523 -3.48 3.13 -7.44
CA GLU A 523 -2.95 3.75 -8.66
C GLU A 523 -4.06 3.98 -9.70
N HIS A 524 -5.03 3.07 -9.77
CA HIS A 524 -6.22 3.20 -10.62
C HIS A 524 -7.36 4.00 -9.99
N HIS A 525 -7.10 4.71 -8.89
CA HIS A 525 -8.04 5.61 -8.22
C HIS A 525 -9.33 4.90 -7.77
N VAL A 526 -9.24 3.61 -7.44
CA VAL A 526 -10.36 2.87 -6.84
C VAL A 526 -10.62 3.42 -5.44
N PRO A 527 -11.89 3.66 -5.04
CA PRO A 527 -12.20 4.17 -3.71
C PRO A 527 -11.66 3.28 -2.59
N VAL A 528 -11.04 3.88 -1.56
CA VAL A 528 -10.39 3.16 -0.44
C VAL A 528 -11.35 2.20 0.27
N THR A 529 -12.62 2.57 0.41
CA THR A 529 -13.65 1.70 0.99
C THR A 529 -13.86 0.42 0.17
N THR A 530 -13.93 0.55 -1.16
CA THR A 530 -14.03 -0.60 -2.07
C THR A 530 -12.77 -1.46 -2.03
N ILE A 531 -11.59 -0.86 -1.92
CA ILE A 531 -10.32 -1.58 -1.77
C ILE A 531 -10.35 -2.43 -0.49
N GLY A 532 -10.72 -1.83 0.65
CA GLY A 532 -10.85 -2.54 1.92
C GLY A 532 -11.80 -3.73 1.83
N GLU A 533 -13.01 -3.54 1.30
CA GLU A 533 -14.00 -4.62 1.12
C GLU A 533 -13.48 -5.78 0.24
N VAL A 534 -12.80 -5.46 -0.86
CA VAL A 534 -12.24 -6.47 -1.76
C VAL A 534 -11.16 -7.27 -1.05
N LEU A 535 -10.21 -6.60 -0.38
CA LEU A 535 -9.08 -7.25 0.28
C LEU A 535 -9.52 -8.07 1.51
N GLU A 536 -10.50 -7.59 2.29
CA GLU A 536 -11.09 -8.36 3.40
C GLU A 536 -11.77 -9.64 2.92
N ARG A 537 -12.57 -9.56 1.84
CA ARG A 537 -13.21 -10.75 1.27
C ARG A 537 -12.19 -11.74 0.73
N ARG A 538 -11.09 -11.26 0.17
CA ARG A 538 -9.98 -12.11 -0.31
C ARG A 538 -9.26 -12.80 0.85
N ASP A 539 -8.90 -12.08 1.91
CA ASP A 539 -8.28 -12.68 3.12
C ASP A 539 -9.18 -13.76 3.72
N ALA A 540 -10.49 -13.47 3.85
CA ALA A 540 -11.47 -14.45 4.32
C ALA A 540 -11.60 -15.68 3.40
N LEU A 541 -11.62 -15.47 2.07
CA LEU A 541 -11.64 -16.57 1.11
C LEU A 541 -10.39 -17.45 1.24
N LEU A 542 -9.20 -16.86 1.34
CA LEU A 542 -7.95 -17.60 1.47
C LEU A 542 -7.92 -18.46 2.72
N ARG A 543 -8.45 -17.95 3.85
CA ARG A 543 -8.65 -18.75 5.06
C ARG A 543 -9.61 -19.90 4.85
N SER A 544 -10.74 -19.64 4.18
CA SER A 544 -11.72 -20.67 3.91
C SER A 544 -11.16 -21.76 2.99
N LEU A 545 -10.40 -21.39 1.96
CA LEU A 545 -9.77 -22.34 1.03
C LEU A 545 -8.68 -23.16 1.71
N ALA A 546 -7.87 -22.55 2.59
CA ALA A 546 -6.89 -23.28 3.39
C ALA A 546 -7.56 -24.32 4.31
N LYS A 547 -8.76 -24.02 4.83
CA LYS A 547 -9.56 -24.94 5.66
C LYS A 547 -10.28 -26.03 4.85
N ASP A 548 -10.68 -25.75 3.61
CA ASP A 548 -11.36 -26.71 2.75
C ASP A 548 -10.42 -27.83 2.29
N HIS A 549 -9.12 -27.54 2.22
CA HIS A 549 -8.08 -28.50 1.84
C HIS A 549 -6.95 -28.49 2.86
N PRO A 550 -7.13 -29.06 4.07
CA PRO A 550 -6.03 -29.21 5.02
C PRO A 550 -5.10 -30.30 4.48
N PHE A 551 -4.03 -29.90 3.79
CA PHE A 551 -2.93 -30.78 3.40
C PHE A 551 -1.91 -30.93 4.54
N SER A 552 -1.81 -29.95 5.44
CA SER A 552 -0.89 -29.98 6.57
C SER A 552 -1.51 -30.70 7.76
N LEU A 553 -0.71 -31.57 8.35
CA LEU A 553 -1.06 -32.30 9.57
C LEU A 553 -1.36 -31.36 10.75
N ARG A 554 -0.72 -30.19 10.80
CA ARG A 554 -0.97 -29.17 11.83
C ARG A 554 -2.35 -28.53 11.68
N ALA A 555 -2.78 -28.18 10.47
CA ALA A 555 -4.12 -27.64 10.24
C ALA A 555 -5.20 -28.64 10.64
N LEU A 556 -5.00 -29.92 10.30
CA LEU A 556 -5.91 -31.00 10.67
C LEU A 556 -5.96 -31.23 12.19
N ALA A 557 -4.83 -31.15 12.88
CA ALA A 557 -4.78 -31.21 14.34
C ALA A 557 -5.50 -30.03 15.02
N ASP A 558 -5.36 -28.82 14.47
CA ASP A 558 -6.11 -27.64 14.92
C ASP A 558 -7.62 -27.83 14.68
N ALA A 559 -8.03 -28.36 13.52
CA ALA A 559 -9.43 -28.63 13.21
C ALA A 559 -10.07 -29.68 14.15
N LEU A 560 -9.33 -30.73 14.52
CA LEU A 560 -9.75 -31.70 15.55
C LEU A 560 -9.99 -31.02 16.90
N ARG A 561 -9.09 -30.11 17.33
CA ARG A 561 -9.23 -29.38 18.60
C ARG A 561 -10.44 -28.44 18.57
N ASP A 562 -10.59 -27.68 17.48
CA ASP A 562 -11.66 -26.70 17.31
C ASP A 562 -13.05 -27.37 17.16
N SER A 563 -13.10 -28.63 16.70
CA SER A 563 -14.35 -29.42 16.53
C SER A 563 -14.80 -30.20 17.77
N ALA A 564 -14.05 -30.17 18.88
CA ALA A 564 -14.33 -30.94 20.10
C ALA A 564 -15.75 -30.77 20.69
N SER A 565 -16.45 -29.67 20.38
CA SER A 565 -17.81 -29.38 20.88
C SER A 565 -18.92 -29.52 19.83
N SER A 566 -18.60 -30.03 18.63
CA SER A 566 -19.53 -30.17 17.51
C SER A 566 -19.51 -31.59 16.94
N ASP A 567 -20.59 -32.36 17.16
CA ASP A 567 -20.69 -33.78 16.78
C ASP A 567 -20.32 -34.02 15.31
N LEU A 568 -21.06 -33.43 14.37
CA LEU A 568 -20.85 -33.62 12.93
C LEU A 568 -19.44 -33.24 12.45
N ASN A 569 -18.87 -32.15 13.00
CA ASN A 569 -17.55 -31.70 12.58
C ASN A 569 -16.46 -32.65 13.10
N LEU A 570 -16.58 -33.11 14.36
CA LEU A 570 -15.60 -34.03 14.94
C LEU A 570 -15.59 -35.38 14.20
N GLU A 571 -16.75 -35.86 13.75
CA GLU A 571 -16.87 -37.06 12.91
C GLU A 571 -16.09 -36.91 11.58
N ILE A 572 -16.29 -35.80 10.88
CA ILE A 572 -15.61 -35.50 9.62
C ILE A 572 -14.09 -35.40 9.83
N GLU A 573 -13.66 -34.64 10.84
CA GLU A 573 -12.23 -34.45 11.15
C GLU A 573 -11.56 -35.75 11.60
N LEU A 574 -12.26 -36.63 12.33
CA LEU A 574 -11.76 -37.95 12.72
C LEU A 574 -11.47 -38.83 11.50
N VAL A 575 -12.36 -38.84 10.51
CA VAL A 575 -12.15 -39.58 9.25
C VAL A 575 -10.99 -38.98 8.46
N ALA A 576 -10.88 -37.65 8.41
CA ALA A 576 -9.76 -36.96 7.77
C ALA A 576 -8.42 -37.27 8.46
N ALA A 577 -8.38 -37.24 9.79
CA ALA A 577 -7.22 -37.63 10.61
C ALA A 577 -6.78 -39.07 10.34
N ALA A 578 -7.71 -40.01 10.26
CA ALA A 578 -7.40 -41.39 9.91
C ALA A 578 -6.76 -41.50 8.51
N ARG A 579 -7.25 -40.74 7.52
CA ARG A 579 -6.63 -40.70 6.18
C ARG A 579 -5.22 -40.13 6.22
N ALA A 580 -5.03 -39.02 6.93
CA ALA A 580 -3.73 -38.36 7.05
C ALA A 580 -2.69 -39.27 7.73
N LEU A 581 -3.11 -40.11 8.67
CA LEU A 581 -2.27 -41.12 9.33
C LEU A 581 -2.00 -42.36 8.47
N GLY A 582 -2.59 -42.46 7.28
CA GLY A 582 -2.33 -43.52 6.30
C GLY A 582 -3.37 -44.63 6.21
N PHE A 583 -4.55 -44.48 6.84
CA PHE A 583 -5.67 -45.40 6.63
C PHE A 583 -6.46 -45.06 5.36
N VAL A 584 -7.04 -46.08 4.71
CA VAL A 584 -8.13 -45.88 3.75
C VAL A 584 -9.42 -45.75 4.55
N ALA A 585 -9.84 -44.52 4.84
CA ALA A 585 -11.02 -44.25 5.66
C ALA A 585 -12.20 -43.64 4.89
N LYS A 586 -13.43 -43.98 5.30
CA LYS A 586 -14.68 -43.41 4.79
C LYS A 586 -15.63 -43.05 5.93
N HIS A 587 -16.37 -41.96 5.74
CA HIS A 587 -17.48 -41.59 6.62
C HIS A 587 -18.70 -42.46 6.34
N VAL A 588 -19.50 -42.77 7.35
CA VAL A 588 -20.74 -43.55 7.23
C VAL A 588 -21.86 -42.79 7.94
N SER A 589 -22.94 -42.45 7.22
CA SER A 589 -23.92 -41.43 7.64
C SER A 589 -25.26 -41.98 8.14
N ASN A 590 -25.36 -43.28 8.45
CA ASN A 590 -26.62 -43.93 8.80
C ASN A 590 -26.75 -44.09 10.32
N ALA A 591 -27.97 -43.89 10.85
CA ALA A 591 -28.23 -44.11 12.28
C ALA A 591 -28.04 -45.59 12.66
N GLY A 592 -27.25 -45.85 13.72
CA GLY A 592 -26.91 -47.20 14.17
C GLY A 592 -25.74 -47.86 13.41
N GLU A 593 -24.99 -47.07 12.66
CA GLU A 593 -23.69 -47.41 12.08
C GLU A 593 -22.58 -46.61 12.79
N PRO A 594 -21.30 -47.02 12.68
CA PRO A 594 -20.18 -46.22 13.16
C PRO A 594 -20.03 -44.93 12.35
N ASP A 595 -19.46 -43.88 12.93
CA ASP A 595 -19.25 -42.59 12.24
C ASP A 595 -18.30 -42.74 11.03
N GLY A 596 -17.34 -43.67 11.13
CA GLY A 596 -16.46 -44.02 10.02
C GLY A 596 -15.86 -45.42 10.08
N LEU A 597 -15.30 -45.85 8.96
CA LEU A 597 -14.53 -47.08 8.84
C LEU A 597 -13.14 -46.76 8.28
N ALA A 598 -12.11 -47.19 8.98
CA ALA A 598 -10.71 -47.03 8.55
C ALA A 598 -10.08 -48.39 8.29
N ARG A 599 -9.49 -48.56 7.11
CA ARG A 599 -8.87 -49.79 6.65
C ARG A 599 -7.37 -49.61 6.42
N LEU A 600 -6.59 -50.54 6.92
CA LEU A 600 -5.16 -50.65 6.63
C LEU A 600 -4.89 -51.98 5.94
N THR A 601 -4.26 -51.93 4.76
CA THR A 601 -3.83 -53.14 4.04
C THR A 601 -2.31 -53.22 4.15
N ASP A 602 -1.81 -54.32 4.70
CA ASP A 602 -0.37 -54.53 4.79
C ASP A 602 0.23 -55.01 3.45
N HIS A 603 1.57 -55.11 3.40
CA HIS A 603 2.30 -55.56 2.22
C HIS A 603 2.03 -57.03 1.84
N THR A 604 1.41 -57.82 2.72
CA THR A 604 0.99 -59.20 2.46
C THR A 604 -0.41 -59.29 1.85
N GLY A 605 -1.10 -58.14 1.72
CA GLY A 605 -2.46 -58.04 1.21
C GLY A 605 -3.54 -58.28 2.26
N ILE A 606 -3.17 -58.44 3.54
CA ILE A 606 -4.13 -58.62 4.63
C ILE A 606 -4.67 -57.24 5.02
N SER A 607 -5.99 -57.10 4.93
CA SER A 607 -6.70 -55.88 5.29
C SER A 607 -7.26 -56.00 6.70
N ARG A 608 -6.96 -55.04 7.58
CA ARG A 608 -7.57 -54.89 8.91
C ARG A 608 -8.40 -53.61 8.92
N THR A 609 -9.61 -53.68 9.46
CA THR A 609 -10.53 -52.53 9.55
C THR A 609 -10.81 -52.20 11.01
N ILE A 610 -10.88 -50.92 11.35
CA ILE A 610 -11.32 -50.40 12.64
C ILE A 610 -12.54 -49.49 12.44
N THR A 611 -13.41 -49.44 13.44
CA THR A 611 -14.49 -48.46 13.51
C THR A 611 -13.95 -47.14 14.09
N LEU A 612 -14.41 -46.03 13.54
CA LEU A 612 -14.11 -44.68 14.01
C LEU A 612 -15.38 -44.13 14.66
N GLU A 613 -15.25 -43.64 15.89
CA GLU A 613 -16.36 -43.13 16.69
C GLU A 613 -15.96 -41.81 17.37
N ALA A 614 -16.78 -40.79 17.21
CA ALA A 614 -16.61 -39.48 17.82
C ALA A 614 -17.73 -39.20 18.83
N LYS A 615 -17.37 -38.57 19.96
CA LYS A 615 -18.32 -38.07 20.96
C LYS A 615 -17.92 -36.65 21.36
N SER A 616 -18.61 -35.66 20.83
CA SER A 616 -18.35 -34.25 21.16
C SER A 616 -19.04 -33.83 22.45
N SER A 617 -18.49 -32.83 23.14
CA SER A 617 -19.11 -32.25 24.34
C SER A 617 -18.49 -30.90 24.71
N GLN A 618 -19.29 -29.99 25.29
CA GLN A 618 -18.80 -28.73 25.89
C GLN A 618 -18.01 -28.96 27.21
N GLY A 619 -17.95 -30.21 27.71
CA GLY A 619 -17.29 -30.62 28.95
C GLY A 619 -16.99 -32.12 28.96
N THR A 620 -17.02 -32.81 30.11
CA THR A 620 -16.87 -34.27 30.14
C THR A 620 -18.21 -34.96 29.81
N PRO A 621 -18.28 -35.81 28.78
CA PRO A 621 -19.51 -36.51 28.40
C PRO A 621 -19.97 -37.44 29.51
N GLN A 622 -21.28 -37.64 29.67
CA GLN A 622 -21.81 -38.57 30.67
C GLN A 622 -21.57 -40.03 30.25
N LEU A 623 -21.43 -40.95 31.22
CA LEU A 623 -21.18 -42.38 30.94
C LEU A 623 -22.21 -43.00 29.99
N SER A 624 -23.49 -42.61 30.12
CA SER A 624 -24.58 -43.08 29.26
C SER A 624 -24.47 -42.57 27.82
N ALA A 625 -23.81 -41.43 27.59
CA ALA A 625 -23.66 -40.82 26.26
C ALA A 625 -22.56 -41.48 25.42
N LEU A 626 -21.64 -42.24 26.03
CA LEU A 626 -20.55 -42.92 25.32
C LEU A 626 -21.00 -44.21 24.62
N ASP A 627 -22.11 -44.82 25.07
CA ASP A 627 -22.70 -46.07 24.54
C ASP A 627 -21.67 -47.14 24.11
N LEU A 628 -20.72 -47.47 24.98
CA LEU A 628 -19.61 -48.41 24.66
C LEU A 628 -20.12 -49.79 24.19
N ALA A 629 -21.29 -50.23 24.66
CA ALA A 629 -21.91 -51.48 24.25
C ALA A 629 -22.45 -51.41 22.81
N GLY A 630 -22.98 -50.26 22.38
CA GLY A 630 -23.31 -49.96 21.00
C GLY A 630 -22.07 -49.99 20.10
N LEU A 631 -20.98 -49.35 20.52
CA LEU A 631 -19.73 -49.32 19.76
C LEU A 631 -19.14 -50.73 19.56
N SER A 632 -19.15 -51.56 20.60
CA SER A 632 -18.72 -52.96 20.52
C SER A 632 -19.58 -53.79 19.54
N ARG A 633 -20.86 -53.42 19.37
CA ARG A 633 -21.74 -54.02 18.37
C ARG A 633 -21.35 -53.60 16.96
N HIS A 634 -21.01 -52.34 16.73
CA HIS A 634 -20.51 -51.85 15.43
C HIS A 634 -19.25 -52.60 15.01
N VAL A 635 -18.30 -52.81 15.93
CA VAL A 635 -17.07 -53.58 15.66
C VAL A 635 -17.40 -54.98 15.13
N LYS A 636 -18.34 -55.68 15.76
CA LYS A 636 -18.77 -57.03 15.34
C LYS A 636 -19.54 -57.02 14.02
N GLN A 637 -20.38 -56.02 13.79
CA GLN A 637 -21.18 -55.91 12.56
C GLN A 637 -20.31 -55.68 11.31
N HIS A 638 -19.19 -54.96 11.47
CA HIS A 638 -18.28 -54.60 10.37
C HIS A 638 -17.04 -55.48 10.27
N ASP A 639 -16.97 -56.59 11.03
CA ASP A 639 -15.79 -57.47 11.11
C ASP A 639 -14.48 -56.69 11.38
N ALA A 640 -14.59 -55.67 12.23
CA ALA A 640 -13.50 -54.79 12.59
C ALA A 640 -12.66 -55.41 13.73
N VAL A 641 -11.37 -55.09 13.76
CA VAL A 641 -10.43 -55.60 14.76
C VAL A 641 -10.38 -54.74 16.03
N GLY A 642 -10.99 -53.55 16.02
CA GLY A 642 -11.04 -52.62 17.14
C GLY A 642 -11.84 -51.36 16.83
N CYS A 643 -12.00 -50.52 17.85
CA CYS A 643 -12.72 -49.25 17.78
C CYS A 643 -11.84 -48.11 18.30
N LEU A 644 -11.68 -47.06 17.49
CA LEU A 644 -11.07 -45.79 17.89
C LEU A 644 -12.18 -44.82 18.31
N LEU A 645 -12.39 -44.69 19.61
CA LEU A 645 -13.33 -43.73 20.20
C LEU A 645 -12.57 -42.45 20.56
N VAL A 646 -13.05 -41.30 20.09
CA VAL A 646 -12.45 -39.99 20.35
C VAL A 646 -13.43 -39.06 21.05
N ALA A 647 -13.02 -38.49 22.18
CA ALA A 647 -13.81 -37.52 22.95
C ALA A 647 -12.92 -36.44 23.59
N PRO A 648 -13.45 -35.25 23.94
CA PRO A 648 -12.66 -34.20 24.60
C PRO A 648 -12.04 -34.64 25.93
N SER A 649 -12.78 -35.44 26.71
CA SER A 649 -12.35 -36.02 27.99
C SER A 649 -13.23 -37.22 28.37
N TYR A 650 -12.85 -38.00 29.39
CA TYR A 650 -13.63 -39.16 29.87
C TYR A 650 -13.98 -39.04 31.36
N PRO A 651 -15.17 -39.52 31.80
CA PRO A 651 -15.54 -39.54 33.20
C PRO A 651 -14.58 -40.31 34.09
N GLY A 652 -14.20 -39.73 35.23
CA GLY A 652 -13.42 -40.43 36.25
C GLY A 652 -11.93 -40.56 35.93
N ASP A 653 -11.40 -39.71 35.06
CA ASP A 653 -9.98 -39.66 34.67
C ASP A 653 -9.02 -39.59 35.87
N THR A 654 -9.45 -38.97 36.97
CA THR A 654 -8.70 -38.88 38.25
C THR A 654 -8.65 -40.18 39.05
N ARG A 655 -9.45 -41.20 38.70
CA ARG A 655 -9.54 -42.50 39.38
C ARG A 655 -8.82 -43.63 38.64
N GLY A 656 -8.22 -43.35 37.47
CA GLY A 656 -7.43 -44.31 36.70
C GLY A 656 -8.20 -45.58 36.31
N GLU A 657 -7.58 -46.75 36.43
CA GLU A 657 -8.17 -48.07 36.10
C GLU A 657 -9.42 -48.41 36.92
N SER A 658 -9.66 -47.73 38.04
CA SER A 658 -10.85 -47.96 38.89
C SER A 658 -12.10 -47.20 38.44
N SER A 659 -12.03 -46.44 37.33
CA SER A 659 -13.19 -45.77 36.75
C SER A 659 -14.11 -46.77 36.03
N ALA A 660 -15.43 -46.55 36.11
CA ALA A 660 -16.42 -47.39 35.43
C ALA A 660 -16.25 -47.37 33.88
N VAL A 661 -15.77 -46.25 33.33
CA VAL A 661 -15.43 -46.11 31.90
C VAL A 661 -14.24 -47.00 31.56
N SER A 662 -13.17 -46.97 32.37
CA SER A 662 -11.95 -47.76 32.16
C SER A 662 -12.26 -49.26 32.15
N GLN A 663 -13.02 -49.74 33.14
CA GLN A 663 -13.41 -51.16 33.23
C GLN A 663 -14.26 -51.59 32.03
N SER A 664 -15.25 -50.77 31.65
CA SER A 664 -16.14 -51.05 30.52
C SER A 664 -15.39 -51.01 29.18
N ALA A 665 -14.47 -50.07 28.99
CA ALA A 665 -13.65 -49.96 27.80
C ALA A 665 -12.72 -51.17 27.63
N ILE A 666 -12.12 -51.66 28.72
CA ILE A 666 -11.28 -52.87 28.73
C ILE A 666 -12.12 -54.12 28.41
N GLU A 667 -13.27 -54.29 29.07
CA GLU A 667 -14.16 -55.45 28.86
C GLU A 667 -14.68 -55.51 27.42
N LEU A 668 -15.08 -54.36 26.86
CA LEU A 668 -15.65 -54.25 25.52
C LEU A 668 -14.60 -54.02 24.42
N ARG A 669 -13.32 -53.89 24.79
CA ARG A 669 -12.15 -53.62 23.91
C ARG A 669 -12.33 -52.37 23.04
N ILE A 670 -12.76 -51.26 23.63
CA ILE A 670 -12.89 -49.96 22.97
C ILE A 670 -11.70 -49.08 23.34
N SER A 671 -10.98 -48.55 22.35
CA SER A 671 -9.82 -47.69 22.58
C SER A 671 -10.27 -46.24 22.76
N CYS A 672 -10.18 -45.73 23.99
CA CYS A 672 -10.65 -44.40 24.37
C CYS A 672 -9.54 -43.34 24.25
N TRP A 673 -9.53 -42.58 23.16
CA TRP A 673 -8.58 -41.51 22.89
C TRP A 673 -9.16 -40.14 23.23
N SER A 674 -8.31 -39.24 23.72
CA SER A 674 -8.70 -37.83 23.84
C SER A 674 -8.51 -37.10 22.51
N VAL A 675 -9.31 -36.06 22.25
CA VAL A 675 -9.10 -35.16 21.09
C VAL A 675 -7.68 -34.58 21.11
N ALA A 676 -7.16 -34.24 22.29
CA ALA A 676 -5.81 -33.71 22.45
C ALA A 676 -4.72 -34.74 22.06
N ASP A 677 -4.90 -36.01 22.43
CA ASP A 677 -3.96 -37.09 22.08
C ASP A 677 -3.93 -37.35 20.58
N LEU A 678 -5.11 -37.47 19.95
CA LEU A 678 -5.20 -37.68 18.51
C LEU A 678 -4.63 -36.48 17.75
N ALA A 679 -4.98 -35.24 18.13
CA ALA A 679 -4.44 -34.05 17.51
C ALA A 679 -2.91 -33.96 17.64
N ARG A 680 -2.35 -34.31 18.81
CA ARG A 680 -0.89 -34.34 19.02
C ARG A 680 -0.22 -35.38 18.12
N VAL A 681 -0.84 -36.55 17.95
CA VAL A 681 -0.35 -37.62 17.07
C VAL A 681 -0.41 -37.21 15.61
N VAL A 682 -1.52 -36.62 15.16
CA VAL A 682 -1.68 -36.12 13.78
C VAL A 682 -0.63 -35.04 13.50
N GLU A 683 -0.55 -34.00 14.35
CA GLU A 683 0.40 -32.89 14.18
C GLU A 683 1.85 -33.35 14.07
N SER A 684 2.20 -34.44 14.77
CA SER A 684 3.56 -34.96 14.81
C SER A 684 3.75 -36.19 13.92
N ALA A 685 2.78 -36.57 13.09
CA ALA A 685 2.82 -37.84 12.38
C ALA A 685 4.00 -37.92 11.41
N GLU A 686 4.32 -36.80 10.75
CA GLU A 686 5.48 -36.71 9.87
C GLU A 686 6.80 -36.67 10.64
N SER A 687 6.96 -35.75 11.60
CA SER A 687 8.20 -35.58 12.39
C SER A 687 8.50 -36.75 13.34
N ARG A 688 7.50 -37.59 13.63
CA ARG A 688 7.70 -38.80 14.45
C ARG A 688 7.47 -40.09 13.67
N HIS A 689 7.28 -40.00 12.36
CA HIS A 689 6.97 -41.13 11.48
C HIS A 689 5.86 -42.04 12.05
N ILE A 690 4.84 -41.43 12.66
CA ILE A 690 3.70 -42.17 13.20
C ILE A 690 2.84 -42.61 12.03
N THR A 691 2.70 -43.93 11.87
CA THR A 691 1.92 -44.53 10.79
C THR A 691 0.63 -45.15 11.32
N ALA A 692 -0.30 -45.43 10.41
CA ALA A 692 -1.51 -46.19 10.68
C ALA A 692 -1.26 -47.52 11.43
N HIS A 693 -0.08 -48.14 11.27
CA HIS A 693 0.29 -49.34 12.03
C HIS A 693 0.42 -49.08 13.53
N HIS A 694 1.09 -47.99 13.93
CA HIS A 694 1.21 -47.60 15.35
C HIS A 694 -0.17 -47.32 15.96
N ILE A 695 -1.03 -46.63 15.21
CA ILE A 695 -2.40 -46.35 15.66
C ILE A 695 -3.20 -47.64 15.81
N LEU A 696 -3.11 -48.54 14.84
CA LEU A 696 -3.80 -49.83 14.87
C LEU A 696 -3.33 -50.69 16.05
N GLU A 697 -2.04 -50.69 16.37
CA GLU A 697 -1.49 -51.38 17.53
C GLU A 697 -2.08 -50.84 18.83
N ILE A 698 -2.11 -49.51 19.01
CA ILE A 698 -2.69 -48.90 20.21
C ILE A 698 -4.19 -49.21 20.29
N VAL A 699 -4.94 -49.07 19.19
CA VAL A 699 -6.39 -49.32 19.14
C VAL A 699 -6.74 -50.77 19.49
N THR A 700 -5.85 -51.73 19.23
CA THR A 700 -6.09 -53.15 19.48
C THR A 700 -5.53 -53.65 20.82
N THR A 701 -4.70 -52.86 21.50
CA THR A 701 -3.97 -53.28 22.71
C THR A 701 -4.19 -52.38 23.94
N ALA A 702 -4.62 -51.13 23.77
CA ALA A 702 -4.88 -50.18 24.85
C ALA A 702 -6.31 -49.62 24.77
N PHE A 703 -7.00 -49.63 25.91
CA PHE A 703 -8.45 -49.39 25.98
C PHE A 703 -8.83 -48.26 26.93
N ALA A 704 -8.37 -48.32 28.18
CA ALA A 704 -8.66 -47.27 29.15
C ALA A 704 -7.98 -45.95 28.75
N PRO A 705 -8.59 -44.78 29.03
CA PRO A 705 -8.04 -43.48 28.64
C PRO A 705 -6.59 -43.25 29.10
N ALA A 706 -6.26 -43.62 30.34
CA ALA A 706 -4.91 -43.46 30.89
C ALA A 706 -3.88 -44.36 30.18
N ASP A 707 -4.24 -45.60 29.85
CA ASP A 707 -3.36 -46.54 29.14
C ASP A 707 -3.10 -46.09 27.71
N VAL A 708 -4.15 -45.59 27.04
CA VAL A 708 -4.04 -45.00 25.71
C VAL A 708 -3.12 -43.79 25.76
N ALA A 709 -3.32 -42.86 26.70
CA ALA A 709 -2.46 -41.69 26.85
C ALA A 709 -0.98 -42.07 27.09
N LEU A 710 -0.72 -43.12 27.87
CA LEU A 710 0.63 -43.66 28.08
C LEU A 710 1.24 -44.25 26.79
N ARG A 711 0.46 -45.03 26.02
CA ARG A 711 0.92 -45.59 24.75
C ARG A 711 1.14 -44.52 23.70
N VAL A 712 0.28 -43.51 23.66
CA VAL A 712 0.45 -42.33 22.81
C VAL A 712 1.72 -41.60 23.21
N ALA A 713 1.96 -41.35 24.51
CA ALA A 713 3.19 -40.73 25.00
C ALA A 713 4.44 -41.52 24.60
N ALA A 714 4.37 -42.85 24.58
CA ALA A 714 5.47 -43.72 24.14
C ALA A 714 5.82 -43.54 22.65
N LEU A 715 4.88 -43.15 21.79
CA LEU A 715 5.17 -42.80 20.39
C LEU A 715 6.11 -41.59 20.26
N PHE A 716 6.19 -40.76 21.31
CA PHE A 716 7.08 -39.60 21.38
C PHE A 716 8.38 -39.89 22.13
N ALA A 717 8.53 -41.08 22.72
CA ALA A 717 9.71 -41.48 23.49
C ALA A 717 10.84 -42.05 22.61
N ASP A 718 10.52 -42.55 21.41
CA ASP A 718 11.51 -42.99 20.42
C ASP A 718 11.72 -41.86 19.39
N PRO A 719 12.97 -41.41 19.12
CA PRO A 719 13.24 -40.47 18.05
C PRO A 719 13.06 -41.18 16.69
N GLY A 720 11.81 -41.26 16.24
CA GLY A 720 11.43 -41.79 14.93
C GLY A 720 12.00 -41.03 13.74
N ASP A 721 12.59 -39.85 13.97
CA ASP A 721 13.06 -38.90 12.94
C ASP A 721 14.47 -39.19 12.39
N ALA A 722 14.94 -40.43 12.44
CA ALA A 722 16.30 -40.70 12.01
C ALA A 722 16.49 -40.44 10.51
N ARG A 723 15.54 -40.73 9.60
CA ARG A 723 15.90 -40.90 8.17
C ARG A 723 16.00 -39.60 7.37
N LYS A 724 15.04 -38.67 7.48
CA LYS A 724 15.14 -37.34 6.81
C LYS A 724 16.28 -36.52 7.41
N ASP A 725 16.40 -36.52 8.74
CA ASP A 725 17.48 -35.82 9.42
C ASP A 725 18.84 -36.48 9.13
N LEU A 726 18.90 -37.81 8.97
CA LEU A 726 20.11 -38.48 8.45
C LEU A 726 20.42 -38.05 7.02
N TYR A 727 19.43 -37.93 6.12
CA TYR A 727 19.68 -37.44 4.76
C TYR A 727 20.22 -36.00 4.78
N SER A 728 19.67 -35.13 5.61
CA SER A 728 20.17 -33.76 5.83
C SER A 728 21.58 -33.77 6.42
N ALA A 729 21.83 -34.59 7.46
CA ALA A 729 23.13 -34.72 8.10
C ALA A 729 24.21 -35.31 7.17
N VAL A 730 23.84 -36.18 6.23
CA VAL A 730 24.72 -36.66 5.16
C VAL A 730 25.16 -35.50 4.28
N LEU A 731 24.23 -34.64 3.85
CA LEU A 731 24.53 -33.48 3.00
C LEU A 731 25.36 -32.42 3.76
N ASP A 732 25.03 -32.15 5.02
CA ASP A 732 25.76 -31.20 5.87
C ASP A 732 27.17 -31.68 6.17
N THR A 733 27.33 -32.99 6.42
CA THR A 733 28.64 -33.63 6.60
C THR A 733 29.48 -33.56 5.34
N LEU A 734 28.89 -33.80 4.16
CA LEU A 734 29.57 -33.65 2.88
C LEU A 734 30.06 -32.20 2.68
N GLN A 735 29.22 -31.20 2.99
CA GLN A 735 29.59 -29.80 2.89
C GLN A 735 30.71 -29.40 3.85
N PHE A 736 30.65 -29.88 5.07
CA PHE A 736 31.70 -29.66 6.05
C PHE A 736 33.05 -30.26 5.64
N LEU A 737 33.04 -31.51 5.13
CA LEU A 737 34.25 -32.18 4.68
C LEU A 737 34.85 -31.48 3.45
N GLU A 738 33.99 -30.98 2.56
CA GLU A 738 34.41 -30.21 1.38
C GLU A 738 35.08 -28.90 1.75
N GLY A 739 34.55 -28.15 2.73
CA GLY A 739 35.18 -26.93 3.25
C GLY A 739 36.54 -27.13 3.91
N ARG A 740 36.87 -28.37 4.33
CA ARG A 740 38.16 -28.70 4.98
C ARG A 740 39.18 -29.35 4.05
N THR A 741 38.73 -30.16 3.10
CA THR A 741 39.61 -30.92 2.20
C THR A 741 39.04 -30.98 0.78
N PRO A 742 39.01 -29.86 0.04
CA PRO A 742 38.32 -29.77 -1.25
C PRO A 742 38.78 -30.85 -2.24
N GLY A 743 37.83 -31.52 -2.92
CA GLY A 743 38.12 -32.48 -4.00
C GLY A 743 38.72 -33.83 -3.59
N ALA A 744 38.87 -34.12 -2.30
CA ALA A 744 39.34 -35.43 -1.84
C ALA A 744 38.20 -36.47 -1.82
N THR A 745 38.49 -37.70 -2.26
CA THR A 745 37.56 -38.83 -2.21
C THR A 745 37.16 -39.12 -0.77
N ARG A 746 35.85 -39.23 -0.50
CA ARG A 746 35.33 -39.59 0.83
C ARG A 746 35.08 -41.08 0.91
N THR A 747 35.05 -41.65 2.11
CA THR A 747 34.51 -43.01 2.29
C THR A 747 33.20 -42.99 3.05
N VAL A 748 32.35 -44.00 2.83
CA VAL A 748 31.12 -44.23 3.61
C VAL A 748 31.43 -44.22 5.11
N SER A 749 32.51 -44.91 5.51
CA SER A 749 32.99 -44.97 6.89
C SER A 749 33.39 -43.61 7.46
N GLN A 750 34.03 -42.75 6.67
CA GLN A 750 34.39 -41.39 7.08
C GLN A 750 33.16 -40.50 7.28
N ILE A 751 32.19 -40.55 6.37
CA ILE A 751 30.95 -39.77 6.49
C ILE A 751 30.17 -40.25 7.72
N LEU A 752 30.01 -41.56 7.89
CA LEU A 752 29.33 -42.16 9.04
C LEU A 752 29.98 -41.72 10.36
N HIS A 753 31.30 -41.84 10.49
CA HIS A 753 32.02 -41.41 11.69
C HIS A 753 31.89 -39.91 11.96
N THR A 754 31.84 -39.10 10.90
CA THR A 754 31.70 -37.64 11.02
C THR A 754 30.29 -37.25 11.44
N ILE A 755 29.26 -37.94 10.95
CA ILE A 755 27.87 -37.76 11.39
C ILE A 755 27.77 -38.05 12.88
N VAL A 756 28.22 -39.22 13.33
CA VAL A 756 28.17 -39.62 14.75
C VAL A 756 28.97 -38.68 15.66
N ALA A 757 30.04 -38.07 15.14
CA ALA A 757 30.89 -37.15 15.91
C ALA A 757 30.39 -35.69 15.95
N ARG A 758 29.52 -35.28 15.01
CA ARG A 758 29.04 -33.89 14.89
C ARG A 758 27.59 -33.69 15.29
N HIS A 759 26.80 -34.74 15.25
CA HIS A 759 25.37 -34.73 15.47
C HIS A 759 25.08 -35.67 16.64
N ASP A 760 25.06 -35.10 17.85
CA ASP A 760 24.84 -35.83 19.10
C ASP A 760 23.49 -36.59 19.06
N GLU A 761 22.52 -36.07 18.30
CA GLU A 761 21.23 -36.71 18.02
C GLU A 761 21.34 -38.09 17.35
N PHE A 762 22.43 -38.38 16.63
CA PHE A 762 22.63 -39.68 15.97
C PHE A 762 23.62 -40.61 16.70
N ALA A 763 24.11 -40.23 17.88
CA ALA A 763 25.07 -41.03 18.64
C ALA A 763 24.53 -42.43 19.03
N HIS A 764 23.21 -42.55 19.15
CA HIS A 764 22.51 -43.78 19.53
C HIS A 764 21.91 -44.55 18.34
N VAL A 765 22.06 -44.06 17.11
CA VAL A 765 21.51 -44.69 15.91
C VAL A 765 22.40 -45.84 15.43
N GLU A 766 21.80 -46.97 15.04
CA GLU A 766 22.53 -48.10 14.48
C GLU A 766 23.34 -47.70 13.25
N ARG A 767 24.62 -48.08 13.22
CA ARG A 767 25.54 -47.76 12.10
C ARG A 767 25.01 -48.20 10.73
N GLY A 768 24.30 -49.33 10.68
CA GLY A 768 23.64 -49.82 9.45
C GLY A 768 22.62 -48.84 8.88
N ARG A 769 21.83 -48.18 9.74
CA ARG A 769 20.86 -47.17 9.30
C ARG A 769 21.50 -45.91 8.71
N ILE A 770 22.64 -45.49 9.27
CA ILE A 770 23.41 -44.34 8.75
C ILE A 770 24.01 -44.69 7.39
N GLN A 771 24.51 -45.92 7.24
CA GLN A 771 25.02 -46.43 5.97
C GLN A 771 23.93 -46.51 4.89
N ASP A 772 22.75 -47.05 5.23
CA ASP A 772 21.59 -47.08 4.33
C ASP A 772 21.20 -45.67 3.89
N ALA A 773 21.22 -44.70 4.81
CA ALA A 773 20.90 -43.32 4.50
C ALA A 773 21.89 -42.68 3.51
N ILE A 774 23.19 -42.98 3.63
CA ILE A 774 24.22 -42.55 2.68
C ILE A 774 23.95 -43.15 1.28
N LEU A 775 23.60 -44.44 1.22
CA LEU A 775 23.30 -45.14 -0.03
C LEU A 775 22.04 -44.60 -0.72
N ASP A 776 21.00 -44.31 0.04
CA ASP A 776 19.77 -43.71 -0.45
C ASP A 776 20.04 -42.33 -1.10
N VAL A 777 20.83 -41.47 -0.44
CA VAL A 777 21.23 -40.16 -0.97
C VAL A 777 22.06 -40.31 -2.25
N ILE A 778 22.96 -41.30 -2.31
CA ILE A 778 23.73 -41.61 -3.54
C ILE A 778 22.80 -42.02 -4.67
N SER A 779 21.84 -42.91 -4.41
CA SER A 779 20.88 -43.39 -5.41
C SER A 779 20.01 -42.25 -5.96
N ALA A 780 19.46 -41.43 -5.06
CA ALA A 780 18.59 -40.32 -5.43
C ALA A 780 19.32 -39.12 -6.06
N SER A 781 20.64 -39.02 -5.88
CA SER A 781 21.47 -37.99 -6.49
C SER A 781 21.48 -38.02 -8.02
N LYS A 782 20.98 -39.10 -8.64
CA LYS A 782 20.97 -39.32 -10.11
C LYS A 782 22.36 -39.10 -10.71
N GLY A 783 23.38 -39.68 -10.08
CA GLY A 783 24.78 -39.63 -10.53
C GLY A 783 25.57 -38.39 -10.13
N ALA A 784 25.01 -37.50 -9.29
CA ALA A 784 25.77 -36.41 -8.65
C ALA A 784 26.72 -36.93 -7.56
N LEU A 785 26.33 -38.00 -6.88
CA LEU A 785 27.22 -38.83 -6.06
C LEU A 785 27.37 -40.20 -6.73
N GLN A 786 28.57 -40.76 -6.68
CA GLN A 786 28.83 -42.10 -7.20
C GLN A 786 29.74 -42.89 -6.25
N LEU A 787 29.40 -44.16 -6.04
CA LEU A 787 30.28 -45.12 -5.38
C LEU A 787 31.46 -45.49 -6.28
N ALA A 788 32.66 -45.42 -5.72
CA ALA A 788 33.92 -45.81 -6.34
C ALA A 788 34.57 -46.93 -5.50
N GLY A 789 34.49 -48.16 -6.01
CA GLY A 789 34.86 -49.35 -5.23
C GLY A 789 33.85 -49.64 -4.11
N ASP A 790 34.28 -50.35 -3.07
CA ASP A 790 33.38 -50.83 -2.00
C ASP A 790 32.99 -49.74 -0.98
N GLU A 791 33.82 -48.69 -0.81
CA GLU A 791 33.56 -47.63 0.18
C GLU A 791 33.75 -46.20 -0.31
N GLY A 792 34.34 -45.97 -1.49
CA GLY A 792 34.66 -44.62 -1.95
C GLY A 792 33.43 -43.87 -2.46
N ILE A 793 33.34 -42.57 -2.21
CA ILE A 793 32.29 -41.66 -2.67
C ILE A 793 32.95 -40.54 -3.46
N LEU A 794 32.55 -40.44 -4.73
CA LEU A 794 32.93 -39.37 -5.65
C LEU A 794 31.77 -38.38 -5.78
N VAL A 795 32.05 -37.10 -5.48
CA VAL A 795 31.14 -35.99 -5.73
C VAL A 795 31.40 -35.48 -7.15
N ARG A 796 30.42 -35.58 -8.05
CA ARG A 796 30.54 -35.22 -9.48
C ARG A 796 29.83 -33.93 -9.88
N SER A 797 29.08 -33.33 -8.96
CA SER A 797 28.43 -32.03 -9.13
C SER A 797 28.76 -31.10 -7.97
N SER A 798 28.32 -29.84 -8.01
CA SER A 798 28.31 -29.01 -6.81
C SER A 798 27.38 -29.61 -5.75
N LEU A 799 27.65 -29.29 -4.48
CA LEU A 799 26.81 -29.70 -3.36
C LEU A 799 25.42 -29.07 -3.44
N ASP A 800 25.27 -27.87 -3.99
CA ASP A 800 23.97 -27.22 -4.17
C ASP A 800 23.13 -27.96 -5.22
N GLU A 801 23.76 -28.42 -6.31
CA GLU A 801 23.09 -29.26 -7.31
C GLU A 801 22.73 -30.64 -6.74
N LEU A 802 23.55 -31.18 -5.84
CA LEU A 802 23.22 -32.40 -5.12
C LEU A 802 22.00 -32.20 -4.21
N ARG A 803 21.99 -31.15 -3.37
CA ARG A 803 20.84 -30.79 -2.51
C ARG A 803 19.56 -30.66 -3.33
N ARG A 804 19.60 -29.96 -4.47
CA ARG A 804 18.46 -29.83 -5.40
C ARG A 804 17.88 -31.16 -5.87
N ARG A 805 18.74 -32.15 -6.15
CA ARG A 805 18.32 -33.45 -6.70
C ARG A 805 17.67 -34.35 -5.66
N VAL A 806 18.07 -34.19 -4.39
CA VAL A 806 17.55 -34.97 -3.26
C VAL A 806 16.55 -34.20 -2.38
N VAL A 807 16.06 -33.03 -2.83
CA VAL A 807 15.02 -32.22 -2.16
C VAL A 807 13.82 -33.05 -1.72
N GLY A 808 13.37 -33.98 -2.57
CA GLY A 808 12.23 -34.84 -2.25
C GLY A 808 12.47 -35.81 -1.09
N MET A 809 13.72 -35.97 -0.65
CA MET A 809 14.10 -36.81 0.48
C MET A 809 14.36 -36.01 1.75
N THR A 810 14.92 -34.81 1.64
CA THR A 810 15.25 -33.96 2.79
C THR A 810 14.13 -33.01 3.19
N GLY A 811 13.17 -32.74 2.31
CA GLY A 811 12.09 -31.76 2.56
C GLY A 811 12.54 -30.29 2.51
N ALA A 812 13.85 -30.02 2.54
CA ALA A 812 14.39 -28.67 2.43
C ALA A 812 14.15 -28.08 1.03
N ALA A 813 13.82 -26.79 0.95
CA ALA A 813 13.86 -26.05 -0.29
C ALA A 813 15.32 -25.99 -0.77
N GLY A 814 15.70 -26.82 -1.74
CA GLY A 814 17.00 -26.68 -2.39
C GLY A 814 17.12 -25.30 -3.05
N GLU A 815 18.32 -24.71 -3.04
CA GLU A 815 18.53 -23.41 -3.67
C GLU A 815 18.04 -23.43 -5.13
N PRO A 816 17.23 -22.44 -5.56
CA PRO A 816 16.76 -22.38 -6.94
C PRO A 816 17.95 -22.39 -7.90
N ARG A 817 17.77 -22.97 -9.09
CA ARG A 817 18.83 -23.03 -10.13
C ARG A 817 19.35 -21.66 -10.54
N ARG A 818 18.63 -20.59 -10.19
CA ARG A 818 19.03 -19.19 -10.32
C ARG A 818 18.69 -18.48 -9.02
N LEU A 819 19.67 -17.79 -8.46
CA LEU A 819 19.47 -16.90 -7.32
C LEU A 819 18.62 -15.71 -7.76
N SER A 820 17.64 -15.35 -6.92
CA SER A 820 16.76 -14.22 -7.19
C SER A 820 17.45 -12.93 -6.77
N THR A 821 17.49 -11.93 -7.65
CA THR A 821 17.88 -10.55 -7.26
C THR A 821 16.69 -9.75 -6.69
N PHE A 822 15.55 -10.41 -6.47
CA PHE A 822 14.37 -9.81 -5.84
C PHE A 822 14.28 -10.20 -4.37
N ARG A 823 14.70 -11.42 -4.01
CA ARG A 823 14.64 -11.94 -2.64
C ARG A 823 16.04 -12.06 -2.07
N ASN A 824 16.22 -11.70 -0.81
CA ASN A 824 17.44 -12.08 -0.10
C ASN A 824 17.35 -13.57 0.26
N SER A 825 18.36 -14.36 -0.11
CA SER A 825 18.44 -15.79 0.21
C SER A 825 18.92 -16.06 1.64
N GLU A 826 19.41 -15.04 2.34
CA GLU A 826 19.67 -15.10 3.78
C GLU A 826 18.36 -14.85 4.53
N THR A 827 17.60 -15.91 4.81
CA THR A 827 16.55 -15.89 5.83
C THR A 827 16.91 -16.92 6.89
N ASP A 828 16.95 -16.46 8.14
CA ASP A 828 17.24 -17.18 9.39
C ASP A 828 16.58 -18.57 9.51
#